data_AF-A0A815BII8-F1
#
_entry.id   AF-A0A815BII8-F1
#
_cell.length_a   1.000
_cell.length_b   1.000
_cell.length_c   1.000
_cell.angle_alpha   90.00
_cell.angle_beta   90.00
_cell.angle_gamma   90.00
#
_symmetry.space_group_name_H-M   'P 1'
#
loop_
_entity.id
_entity.type
_entity.pdbx_description
1 polymer ?
#
loop_
_entity_poly.entity_id
_entity_poly.type
_entity_poly.pdbx_seq_one_letter_code
_entity_poly.pdbx_strand_id
1 'polypeptide(L)'
;MGNCTNCVQQQQSPQTTNLTSTSSLDNSSRSLRRNLLSNHFRTTRTFQPYTLNALIDETLSVIRTVVDTDQEAPRAMVAVSRIANREDQWLDVMIALIERIPIHDPLGATVIALLLDECSLPSKELLQQLIKRVCSDNRSRMALLESIIDDYIKDNNQQLHKSTVNSTSETYVNRDEKNHVNETTPIVNEQELEKINKIPSFSNIYSSKHPASAAKTVNISNTQNQNKLDSSLQRERNTLVLLGCLAEKLVGPMSASMLNTIALEFIIDRVYLGIYNYSQLLSLDCDNSNCLSNYSSALKIILFALIAIEKFSHSSEAKHILLKSLTINNEQSKMNVLEYYEPWSKLNNCLKRQIGFYAQWLLDNVFILDYRRPSYEVIDHRYINVMLNDKDVSEYLKIGPDGLEARSDTVSFESVRCTFHVNTGVWYYEVLIVTDGVMQIGWATKQSKFMNHEGYGIGDDQYSIAYDGCRNLIWFGAKSIPHSNPAWKPGDIVGCLIDFNQREVIFSLNGYSLDPSRKLFASLSNPIVDGYFAAASFMSYQHCRFNFGSMPFRYPPTNVSSYKTFNEYGQLSEDEKLILPKYKKLELLRSIKISEQDCILCVDDLANVMLKPCRHTGFCGQCALKLDLCPICRSEIQERFIITE
;
A
#
# COMPACT_ATOMS: atom_id res chain seq x y z
N MET A 1 -4.31 25.82 -39.17
CA MET A 1 -4.87 27.02 -39.82
C MET A 1 -5.99 26.57 -40.76
N GLY A 2 -7.13 27.26 -40.83
CA GLY A 2 -8.35 26.84 -41.58
C GLY A 2 -9.12 25.71 -40.86
N ASN A 3 -10.45 25.68 -40.69
CA ASN A 3 -11.63 26.14 -41.48
C ASN A 3 -11.78 25.38 -42.82
N CYS A 4 -12.92 24.78 -43.20
CA CYS A 4 -14.19 24.43 -42.52
C CYS A 4 -14.89 23.29 -43.36
N THR A 5 -16.17 22.85 -43.28
CA THR A 5 -17.44 23.41 -42.73
C THR A 5 -18.47 22.28 -42.42
N ASN A 6 -19.61 22.65 -41.82
CA ASN A 6 -20.82 21.87 -41.49
C ASN A 6 -21.43 20.97 -42.58
N CYS A 7 -22.17 19.93 -42.14
CA CYS A 7 -23.50 19.59 -42.66
C CYS A 7 -24.40 19.03 -41.53
N VAL A 8 -25.74 19.03 -41.68
CA VAL A 8 -26.70 18.99 -40.55
C VAL A 8 -27.63 17.75 -40.57
N GLN A 9 -28.13 17.41 -39.37
CA GLN A 9 -29.19 16.46 -39.03
C GLN A 9 -30.36 16.35 -40.04
N GLN A 10 -30.97 15.17 -40.18
CA GLN A 10 -32.26 14.83 -39.53
C GLN A 10 -32.68 13.35 -39.74
N GLN A 11 -33.80 12.95 -39.12
CA GLN A 11 -34.30 11.57 -38.98
C GLN A 11 -35.43 11.26 -39.98
N GLN A 12 -35.63 9.99 -40.34
CA GLN A 12 -36.89 9.24 -40.15
C GLN A 12 -36.80 7.80 -40.70
N SER A 13 -37.77 6.95 -40.33
CA SER A 13 -37.87 5.53 -40.67
C SER A 13 -39.20 5.18 -41.35
N PRO A 14 -39.26 4.05 -42.08
CA PRO A 14 -40.50 3.29 -42.23
C PRO A 14 -40.33 1.81 -41.82
N GLN A 15 -41.44 1.07 -41.80
CA GLN A 15 -41.56 -0.25 -41.13
C GLN A 15 -41.67 -1.45 -42.10
N THR A 16 -41.06 -2.57 -41.68
CA THR A 16 -41.45 -3.99 -41.86
C THR A 16 -42.36 -4.44 -43.03
N THR A 17 -41.88 -5.46 -43.76
CA THR A 17 -42.66 -6.68 -44.09
C THR A 17 -41.75 -7.92 -43.96
N ASN A 18 -42.34 -9.10 -43.71
CA ASN A 18 -41.64 -10.36 -43.45
C ASN A 18 -41.71 -11.33 -44.65
N LEU A 19 -40.74 -12.25 -44.78
CA LEU A 19 -40.96 -13.70 -44.66
C LEU A 19 -39.66 -14.55 -44.77
N THR A 20 -39.66 -15.65 -44.02
CA THR A 20 -38.83 -16.89 -44.03
C THR A 20 -38.12 -17.27 -45.35
N SER A 21 -36.98 -17.97 -45.41
CA SER A 21 -36.05 -18.62 -44.44
C SER A 21 -34.80 -19.10 -45.23
N THR A 22 -33.61 -19.45 -44.72
CA THR A 22 -33.20 -20.30 -43.57
C THR A 22 -31.76 -19.99 -43.09
N SER A 23 -31.36 -20.58 -41.95
CA SER A 23 -29.98 -20.92 -41.54
C SER A 23 -28.92 -19.81 -41.46
N SER A 24 -28.72 -19.28 -40.26
CA SER A 24 -27.42 -18.80 -39.77
C SER A 24 -27.16 -19.33 -38.35
N LEU A 25 -25.89 -19.61 -38.02
CA LEU A 25 -25.39 -19.69 -36.65
C LEU A 25 -24.72 -18.35 -36.37
N ASP A 26 -25.17 -17.62 -35.35
CA ASP A 26 -24.77 -16.23 -35.12
C ASP A 26 -24.67 -15.89 -33.62
N ASN A 27 -24.09 -14.72 -33.36
CA ASN A 27 -23.72 -14.13 -32.09
C ASN A 27 -24.83 -14.14 -31.01
N SER A 28 -24.43 -14.40 -29.76
CA SER A 28 -25.20 -14.00 -28.58
C SER A 28 -24.31 -13.72 -27.35
N SER A 29 -23.46 -12.71 -27.45
CA SER A 29 -23.02 -12.01 -26.23
C SER A 29 -24.24 -11.34 -25.58
N ARG A 30 -24.29 -11.29 -24.24
CA ARG A 30 -25.43 -10.85 -23.40
C ARG A 30 -26.71 -11.73 -23.48
N SER A 31 -26.73 -12.91 -22.83
CA SER A 31 -27.86 -13.32 -21.94
C SER A 31 -27.74 -14.71 -21.29
N LEU A 32 -26.74 -14.95 -20.43
CA LEU A 32 -26.69 -16.14 -19.56
C LEU A 32 -26.85 -15.82 -18.06
N ARG A 33 -27.91 -15.07 -17.73
CA ARG A 33 -28.44 -14.96 -16.35
C ARG A 33 -29.77 -15.71 -16.22
N ARG A 34 -29.70 -17.05 -16.13
CA ARG A 34 -30.74 -17.93 -15.56
C ARG A 34 -30.25 -19.38 -15.40
N ASN A 35 -30.85 -20.09 -14.45
CA ASN A 35 -30.84 -21.55 -14.29
C ASN A 35 -29.54 -22.26 -13.84
N LEU A 36 -28.94 -21.79 -12.75
CA LEU A 36 -28.29 -22.69 -11.77
C LEU A 36 -28.81 -22.41 -10.34
N LEU A 37 -30.10 -22.71 -10.12
CA LEU A 37 -30.71 -22.80 -8.79
C LEU A 37 -31.36 -24.17 -8.63
N SER A 38 -30.56 -25.17 -8.30
CA SER A 38 -31.04 -26.50 -7.91
C SER A 38 -30.05 -27.12 -6.91
N ASN A 39 -30.57 -27.58 -5.78
CA ASN A 39 -29.89 -28.42 -4.79
C ASN A 39 -28.59 -27.87 -4.16
N HIS A 40 -28.73 -26.92 -3.23
CA HIS A 40 -28.65 -27.24 -1.79
C HIS A 40 -29.35 -26.14 -0.95
N PHE A 41 -29.51 -26.37 0.36
CA PHE A 41 -30.21 -25.50 1.31
C PHE A 41 -31.72 -25.24 1.07
N ARG A 42 -32.54 -26.30 1.12
CA ARG A 42 -33.92 -26.19 1.60
C ARG A 42 -33.95 -26.14 3.14
N THR A 43 -33.71 -24.96 3.71
CA THR A 43 -34.10 -24.64 5.10
C THR A 43 -34.72 -23.26 5.15
N THR A 44 -36.04 -23.19 5.21
CA THR A 44 -36.80 -21.93 5.37
C THR A 44 -36.64 -21.37 6.78
N ARG A 45 -35.51 -20.71 7.05
CA ARG A 45 -35.41 -19.75 8.16
C ARG A 45 -36.00 -18.42 7.68
N THR A 46 -36.86 -17.83 8.50
CA THR A 46 -37.40 -16.49 8.30
C THR A 46 -36.28 -15.47 8.26
N PHE A 47 -36.18 -14.68 7.20
CA PHE A 47 -35.23 -13.56 7.11
C PHE A 47 -35.51 -12.56 8.24
N GLN A 48 -34.50 -12.23 9.03
CA GLN A 48 -34.54 -11.05 9.88
C GLN A 48 -34.15 -9.80 9.07
N PRO A 49 -34.68 -8.62 9.41
CA PRO A 49 -34.23 -7.36 8.83
C PRO A 49 -32.83 -7.02 9.35
N TYR A 50 -31.81 -7.28 8.54
CA TYR A 50 -30.44 -6.85 8.84
C TYR A 50 -30.36 -5.33 8.90
N THR A 51 -29.80 -4.79 9.98
CA THR A 51 -29.49 -3.37 10.07
C THR A 51 -28.20 -3.06 9.29
N LEU A 52 -28.06 -1.83 8.81
CA LEU A 52 -26.81 -1.33 8.19
C LEU A 52 -25.57 -1.66 9.05
N ASN A 53 -25.71 -1.51 10.37
CA ASN A 53 -24.70 -1.87 11.35
C ASN A 53 -24.26 -3.34 11.25
N ALA A 54 -25.23 -4.26 11.22
CA ALA A 54 -24.94 -5.69 11.10
C ALA A 54 -24.28 -6.06 9.76
N LEU A 55 -24.58 -5.35 8.67
CA LEU A 55 -23.95 -5.57 7.37
C LEU A 55 -22.48 -5.10 7.34
N ILE A 56 -22.14 -4.02 8.05
CA ILE A 56 -20.75 -3.57 8.21
C ILE A 56 -19.97 -4.56 9.08
N ASP A 57 -20.57 -5.02 10.18
CA ASP A 57 -19.96 -6.01 11.08
C ASP A 57 -19.76 -7.38 10.38
N GLU A 58 -20.73 -7.81 9.57
CA GLU A 58 -20.61 -9.01 8.71
C GLU A 58 -19.50 -8.83 7.66
N THR A 59 -19.39 -7.65 7.05
CA THR A 59 -18.34 -7.35 6.05
C THR A 59 -16.93 -7.45 6.66
N LEU A 60 -16.72 -6.88 7.85
CA LEU A 60 -15.46 -7.01 8.60
C LEU A 60 -15.10 -8.48 8.89
N SER A 61 -16.10 -9.30 9.22
CA SER A 61 -15.90 -10.73 9.46
C SER A 61 -15.59 -11.50 8.18
N VAL A 62 -16.30 -11.23 7.08
CA VAL A 62 -16.18 -12.00 5.83
C VAL A 62 -14.88 -11.70 5.10
N ILE A 63 -14.43 -10.44 5.02
CA ILE A 63 -13.22 -10.06 4.28
C ILE A 63 -11.96 -10.79 4.80
N ARG A 64 -11.90 -11.08 6.12
CA ARG A 64 -10.85 -11.92 6.74
C ARG A 64 -10.82 -13.36 6.22
N THR A 65 -11.91 -13.82 5.61
CA THR A 65 -12.11 -15.18 5.10
C THR A 65 -12.37 -15.24 3.60
N VAL A 66 -12.31 -14.11 2.88
CA VAL A 66 -12.30 -14.12 1.41
C VAL A 66 -10.96 -14.70 0.97
N VAL A 67 -11.03 -15.88 0.34
CA VAL A 67 -9.90 -16.77 0.06
C VAL A 67 -9.98 -17.33 -1.38
N ASP A 68 -10.84 -16.76 -2.22
CA ASP A 68 -11.24 -17.32 -3.51
C ASP A 68 -11.63 -16.17 -4.45
N THR A 69 -10.86 -15.96 -5.51
CA THR A 69 -10.95 -14.84 -6.45
C THR A 69 -12.15 -14.93 -7.40
N ASP A 70 -12.70 -16.12 -7.59
CA ASP A 70 -13.87 -16.37 -8.46
C ASP A 70 -15.22 -16.15 -7.74
N GLN A 71 -15.23 -15.75 -6.45
CA GLN A 71 -16.47 -15.56 -5.70
C GLN A 71 -17.14 -14.20 -5.95
N GLU A 72 -18.47 -14.20 -6.15
CA GLU A 72 -19.27 -12.96 -6.14
C GLU A 72 -19.04 -12.17 -4.84
N ALA A 73 -18.88 -10.85 -4.96
CA ALA A 73 -18.62 -9.96 -3.82
C ALA A 73 -19.57 -10.23 -2.63
N PRO A 74 -19.06 -10.25 -1.38
CA PRO A 74 -19.84 -10.62 -0.20
C PRO A 74 -21.21 -9.95 -0.11
N ARG A 75 -22.24 -10.75 0.21
CA ARG A 75 -23.64 -10.30 0.23
C ARG A 75 -23.87 -9.06 1.10
N ALA A 76 -23.13 -8.94 2.20
CA ALA A 76 -23.14 -7.77 3.06
C ALA A 76 -22.59 -6.52 2.35
N MET A 77 -21.46 -6.60 1.66
CA MET A 77 -20.90 -5.50 0.86
C MET A 77 -21.86 -5.06 -0.25
N VAL A 78 -22.42 -6.02 -0.99
CA VAL A 78 -23.40 -5.76 -2.04
C VAL A 78 -24.69 -5.13 -1.48
N ALA A 79 -25.08 -5.46 -0.24
CA ALA A 79 -26.19 -4.81 0.44
C ALA A 79 -25.85 -3.38 0.89
N VAL A 80 -24.65 -3.14 1.43
CA VAL A 80 -24.18 -1.79 1.82
C VAL A 80 -24.08 -0.87 0.62
N SER A 81 -23.48 -1.32 -0.50
CA SER A 81 -23.45 -0.57 -1.77
C SER A 81 -24.86 -0.20 -2.24
N ARG A 82 -25.83 -1.13 -2.23
CA ARG A 82 -27.23 -0.85 -2.60
C ARG A 82 -27.92 0.16 -1.68
N ILE A 83 -27.52 0.26 -0.41
CA ILE A 83 -28.03 1.28 0.52
C ILE A 83 -27.36 2.63 0.22
N ALA A 84 -26.05 2.65 0.02
CA ALA A 84 -25.27 3.86 -0.28
C ALA A 84 -25.66 4.48 -1.64
N ASN A 85 -26.01 3.67 -2.62
CA ASN A 85 -26.49 4.10 -3.94
C ASN A 85 -27.89 4.75 -3.91
N ARG A 86 -28.47 4.98 -2.72
CA ARG A 86 -29.61 5.87 -2.50
C ARG A 86 -29.14 7.16 -1.86
N GLU A 87 -29.42 8.29 -2.51
CA GLU A 87 -29.03 9.62 -2.02
C GLU A 87 -29.56 9.93 -0.61
N ASP A 88 -30.74 9.38 -0.24
CA ASP A 88 -31.36 9.57 1.06
C ASP A 88 -30.72 8.77 2.22
N GLN A 89 -29.87 7.79 1.92
CA GLN A 89 -29.15 6.97 2.93
C GLN A 89 -27.63 7.00 2.79
N TRP A 90 -27.07 7.57 1.71
CA TRP A 90 -25.62 7.66 1.49
C TRP A 90 -24.88 8.21 2.71
N LEU A 91 -25.38 9.32 3.28
CA LEU A 91 -24.77 9.96 4.45
C LEU A 91 -24.76 9.04 5.68
N ASP A 92 -25.81 8.25 5.89
CA ASP A 92 -25.88 7.33 7.05
C ASP A 92 -24.98 6.12 6.86
N VAL A 93 -24.71 5.66 5.62
CA VAL A 93 -23.63 4.70 5.34
C VAL A 93 -22.27 5.30 5.68
N MET A 94 -21.96 6.53 5.22
CA MET A 94 -20.67 7.17 5.52
C MET A 94 -20.45 7.31 7.03
N ILE A 95 -21.50 7.69 7.78
CA ILE A 95 -21.43 7.84 9.24
C ILE A 95 -21.31 6.47 9.92
N ALA A 96 -22.02 5.43 9.47
CA ALA A 96 -21.89 4.09 10.02
C ALA A 96 -20.49 3.48 9.79
N LEU A 97 -19.86 3.70 8.62
CA LEU A 97 -18.46 3.35 8.39
C LEU A 97 -17.54 4.05 9.40
N ILE A 98 -17.75 5.35 9.64
CA ILE A 98 -16.98 6.14 10.60
C ILE A 98 -17.19 5.67 12.05
N GLU A 99 -18.41 5.30 12.43
CA GLU A 99 -18.77 4.99 13.82
C GLU A 99 -18.66 3.52 14.21
N ARG A 100 -18.48 2.58 13.27
CA ARG A 100 -18.34 1.14 13.57
C ARG A 100 -16.95 0.53 13.41
N ILE A 101 -16.20 0.93 12.38
CA ILE A 101 -15.04 0.14 11.93
C ILE A 101 -13.83 0.34 12.89
N PRO A 102 -13.35 -0.68 13.63
CA PRO A 102 -12.42 -0.47 14.75
C PRO A 102 -11.04 0.06 14.34
N ILE A 103 -10.46 0.94 15.16
CA ILE A 103 -9.13 1.54 14.92
C ILE A 103 -7.97 0.53 15.08
N HIS A 104 -8.18 -0.51 15.86
CA HIS A 104 -7.24 -1.61 16.04
C HIS A 104 -7.48 -2.81 15.10
N ASP A 105 -8.48 -2.76 14.20
CA ASP A 105 -8.66 -3.79 13.18
C ASP A 105 -7.62 -3.61 12.04
N PRO A 106 -6.79 -4.63 11.72
CA PRO A 106 -5.78 -4.56 10.65
C PRO A 106 -6.35 -4.33 9.25
N LEU A 107 -7.59 -4.77 9.00
CA LEU A 107 -8.28 -4.62 7.71
C LEU A 107 -9.32 -3.49 7.74
N GLY A 108 -9.57 -2.85 8.89
CA GLY A 108 -10.63 -1.85 9.04
C GLY A 108 -10.55 -0.71 8.02
N ALA A 109 -9.36 -0.15 7.78
CA ALA A 109 -9.19 0.88 6.75
C ALA A 109 -9.48 0.34 5.34
N THR A 110 -9.03 -0.88 5.04
CA THR A 110 -9.30 -1.60 3.79
C THR A 110 -10.80 -1.84 3.57
N VAL A 111 -11.56 -2.15 4.63
CA VAL A 111 -13.03 -2.30 4.56
C VAL A 111 -13.72 -0.98 4.21
N ILE A 112 -13.25 0.16 4.74
CA ILE A 112 -13.76 1.48 4.31
C ILE A 112 -13.48 1.69 2.82
N ALA A 113 -12.24 1.43 2.37
CA ALA A 113 -11.86 1.63 0.98
C ALA A 113 -12.66 0.74 0.00
N LEU A 114 -12.78 -0.55 0.28
CA LEU A 114 -13.54 -1.51 -0.55
C LEU A 114 -15.04 -1.21 -0.58
N LEU A 115 -15.65 -0.87 0.58
CA LEU A 115 -17.07 -0.52 0.61
C LEU A 115 -17.36 0.79 -0.13
N LEU A 116 -16.45 1.76 -0.05
CA LEU A 116 -16.52 2.97 -0.87
C LEU A 116 -16.25 2.68 -2.34
N ASP A 117 -15.53 1.61 -2.69
CA ASP A 117 -15.21 1.34 -4.09
C ASP A 117 -16.46 1.05 -4.93
N GLU A 118 -17.32 0.20 -4.36
CA GLU A 118 -18.63 -0.18 -4.88
C GLU A 118 -19.74 0.88 -4.71
N CYS A 119 -19.43 2.09 -4.22
CA CYS A 119 -20.42 3.15 -4.01
C CYS A 119 -20.47 4.18 -5.15
N SER A 120 -21.68 4.63 -5.50
CA SER A 120 -21.90 5.76 -6.40
C SER A 120 -21.32 7.07 -5.83
N LEU A 121 -20.80 7.92 -6.72
CA LEU A 121 -20.31 9.25 -6.34
C LEU A 121 -21.47 10.13 -5.80
N PRO A 122 -21.28 10.83 -4.67
CA PRO A 122 -22.31 11.70 -4.08
C PRO A 122 -22.48 13.04 -4.81
N SER A 123 -23.61 13.70 -4.55
CA SER A 123 -23.81 15.12 -4.85
C SER A 123 -22.89 16.01 -4.01
N LYS A 124 -22.59 17.21 -4.51
CA LYS A 124 -21.70 18.18 -3.84
C LYS A 124 -22.26 18.62 -2.49
N GLU A 125 -23.59 18.69 -2.41
CA GLU A 125 -24.38 19.06 -1.25
C GLU A 125 -24.28 18.00 -0.15
N LEU A 126 -24.27 16.70 -0.51
CA LEU A 126 -24.00 15.60 0.42
C LEU A 126 -22.55 15.62 0.92
N LEU A 127 -21.56 15.88 0.05
CA LEU A 127 -20.16 16.02 0.47
C LEU A 127 -19.98 17.15 1.50
N GLN A 128 -20.59 18.32 1.26
CA GLN A 128 -20.54 19.45 2.19
C GLN A 128 -21.26 19.15 3.51
N GLN A 129 -22.39 18.46 3.48
CA GLN A 129 -23.09 18.00 4.70
C GLN A 129 -22.25 17.00 5.50
N LEU A 130 -21.63 16.02 4.82
CA LEU A 130 -20.73 15.05 5.43
C LEU A 130 -19.56 15.75 6.13
N ILE A 131 -18.78 16.56 5.41
CA ILE A 131 -17.62 17.27 5.98
C ILE A 131 -18.03 18.11 7.18
N LYS A 132 -19.15 18.84 7.08
CA LYS A 132 -19.68 19.61 8.21
C LYS A 132 -20.08 18.71 9.39
N ARG A 133 -20.58 17.50 9.16
CA ARG A 133 -20.95 16.53 10.21
C ARG A 133 -19.73 15.81 10.83
N VAL A 134 -18.64 15.60 10.08
CA VAL A 134 -17.50 14.75 10.52
C VAL A 134 -16.19 15.47 10.80
N CYS A 135 -15.97 16.68 10.28
CA CYS A 135 -14.77 17.49 10.51
C CYS A 135 -15.00 18.68 11.48
N SER A 136 -16.24 18.98 11.84
CA SER A 136 -16.56 20.02 12.85
C SER A 136 -16.10 19.62 14.26
N ASP A 137 -16.13 20.61 15.16
CA ASP A 137 -15.59 20.54 16.53
C ASP A 137 -14.08 20.22 16.58
N ASN A 138 -13.36 20.63 15.53
CA ASN A 138 -11.95 20.35 15.31
C ASN A 138 -11.07 20.63 16.56
N ARG A 139 -11.24 21.81 17.18
CA ARG A 139 -10.45 22.26 18.35
C ARG A 139 -10.58 21.35 19.57
N SER A 140 -11.81 20.95 19.93
CA SER A 140 -12.06 20.09 21.10
C SER A 140 -11.44 18.69 20.91
N ARG A 141 -11.39 18.24 19.65
CA ARG A 141 -10.83 16.94 19.25
C ARG A 141 -9.30 16.97 19.21
N MET A 142 -8.69 18.09 18.80
CA MET A 142 -7.24 18.29 18.95
C MET A 142 -6.80 18.30 20.41
N ALA A 143 -7.50 19.02 21.29
CA ALA A 143 -7.18 19.03 22.73
C ALA A 143 -7.22 17.65 23.39
N LEU A 144 -8.04 16.73 22.86
CA LEU A 144 -8.08 15.33 23.31
C LEU A 144 -6.85 14.53 22.83
N LEU A 145 -6.43 14.75 21.57
CA LEU A 145 -5.25 14.11 20.98
C LEU A 145 -3.94 14.62 21.60
N GLU A 146 -3.87 15.92 21.90
CA GLU A 146 -2.81 16.53 22.70
C GLU A 146 -2.69 15.86 24.07
N SER A 147 -3.79 15.75 24.83
CA SER A 147 -3.81 15.10 26.16
C SER A 147 -3.27 13.67 26.13
N ILE A 148 -3.60 12.88 25.10
CA ILE A 148 -3.11 11.50 24.94
C ILE A 148 -1.59 11.44 24.77
N ILE A 149 -1.01 12.35 23.97
CA ILE A 149 0.44 12.44 23.78
C ILE A 149 1.11 12.87 25.08
N ASP A 150 0.52 13.87 25.74
CA ASP A 150 1.01 14.43 27.00
C ASP A 150 1.04 13.36 28.11
N ASP A 151 -0.01 12.54 28.21
CA ASP A 151 -0.12 11.46 29.18
C ASP A 151 0.82 10.28 28.86
N TYR A 152 0.98 9.91 27.58
CA TYR A 152 2.00 8.95 27.14
C TYR A 152 3.42 9.39 27.51
N ILE A 153 3.76 10.68 27.33
CA ILE A 153 5.07 11.22 27.72
C ILE A 153 5.26 11.18 29.25
N LYS A 154 4.22 11.52 30.04
CA LYS A 154 4.26 11.42 31.51
C LYS A 154 4.50 9.98 31.98
N ASP A 155 3.80 9.01 31.41
CA ASP A 155 3.91 7.60 31.79
C ASP A 155 5.28 7.00 31.46
N ASN A 156 5.84 7.29 30.29
CA ASN A 156 7.18 6.83 29.91
C ASN A 156 8.26 7.44 30.83
N ASN A 157 8.20 8.75 31.10
CA ASN A 157 9.13 9.41 32.02
C ASN A 157 9.05 8.83 33.44
N GLN A 158 7.86 8.47 33.92
CA GLN A 158 7.69 7.77 35.20
C GLN A 158 8.28 6.35 35.20
N GLN A 159 8.20 5.62 34.08
CA GLN A 159 8.81 4.29 33.95
C GLN A 159 10.34 4.38 33.97
N LEU A 160 10.92 5.32 33.21
CA LEU A 160 12.36 5.62 33.20
C LEU A 160 12.91 5.98 34.59
N HIS A 161 12.17 6.80 35.36
CA HIS A 161 12.57 7.09 36.75
C HIS A 161 12.48 5.86 37.67
N LYS A 162 11.47 4.99 37.51
CA LYS A 162 11.34 3.76 38.33
C LYS A 162 12.44 2.74 38.05
N SER A 163 12.81 2.51 36.78
CA SER A 163 13.93 1.63 36.43
C SER A 163 15.27 2.16 36.91
N THR A 164 15.49 3.48 36.85
CA THR A 164 16.70 4.16 37.35
C THR A 164 16.83 4.11 38.87
N VAL A 165 15.73 4.08 39.62
CA VAL A 165 15.77 3.94 41.09
C VAL A 165 16.01 2.49 41.51
N ASN A 166 15.30 1.53 40.91
CA ASN A 166 15.41 0.12 41.30
C ASN A 166 16.80 -0.50 41.03
N SER A 167 17.56 0.04 40.06
CA SER A 167 18.93 -0.42 39.78
C SER A 167 19.98 0.00 40.82
N THR A 168 19.60 0.75 41.87
CA THR A 168 20.52 1.21 42.93
C THR A 168 20.40 0.43 44.24
N SER A 169 19.63 -0.66 44.29
CA SER A 169 19.29 -1.36 45.54
C SER A 169 19.29 -2.89 45.51
N GLU A 170 20.12 -3.54 44.69
CA GLU A 170 20.45 -4.98 44.84
C GLU A 170 21.96 -5.19 45.07
N THR A 171 22.29 -6.00 46.09
CA THR A 171 23.66 -6.26 46.53
C THR A 171 24.26 -7.50 45.89
N TYR A 172 25.54 -7.40 45.50
CA TYR A 172 26.39 -8.50 44.99
C TYR A 172 26.12 -9.88 45.63
N VAL A 173 25.70 -10.85 44.80
CA VAL A 173 25.93 -12.29 45.01
C VAL A 173 26.32 -12.91 43.66
N ASN A 174 27.46 -13.60 43.61
CA ASN A 174 27.93 -14.27 42.38
C ASN A 174 26.99 -15.39 41.94
N ARG A 175 26.79 -15.49 40.62
CA ARG A 175 26.54 -16.77 39.92
C ARG A 175 26.97 -16.65 38.45
N ASP A 176 27.93 -17.46 38.05
CA ASP A 176 28.17 -17.78 36.65
C ASP A 176 26.99 -18.60 36.11
N GLU A 177 26.38 -18.20 34.98
CA GLU A 177 26.20 -19.11 33.82
C GLU A 177 25.71 -18.40 32.54
N LYS A 178 26.38 -18.79 31.45
CA LYS A 178 26.17 -18.64 30.00
C LYS A 178 24.87 -18.01 29.43
N ASN A 179 25.07 -17.40 28.24
CA ASN A 179 24.11 -17.02 27.20
C ASN A 179 23.47 -15.62 27.27
N HIS A 180 24.30 -14.58 27.16
CA HIS A 180 23.83 -13.33 26.54
C HIS A 180 23.65 -13.53 25.03
N VAL A 181 22.40 -13.46 24.58
CA VAL A 181 22.09 -13.08 23.20
C VAL A 181 22.38 -11.59 23.09
N ASN A 182 23.37 -11.21 22.28
CA ASN A 182 23.60 -9.80 21.97
C ASN A 182 22.49 -9.33 21.02
N GLU A 183 21.57 -8.53 21.53
CA GLU A 183 20.63 -7.76 20.71
C GLU A 183 21.39 -6.66 19.97
N THR A 184 22.04 -7.02 18.85
CA THR A 184 22.60 -6.04 17.91
C THR A 184 21.46 -5.36 17.17
N THR A 185 20.84 -4.39 17.84
CA THR A 185 19.95 -3.42 17.22
C THR A 185 20.67 -2.69 16.07
N PRO A 186 19.96 -2.30 15.00
CA PRO A 186 20.53 -1.40 14.01
C PRO A 186 20.69 -0.02 14.66
N ILE A 187 21.88 0.26 15.20
CA ILE A 187 22.21 1.54 15.83
C ILE A 187 22.00 2.65 14.80
N VAL A 188 21.01 3.51 15.04
CA VAL A 188 20.88 4.77 14.31
C VAL A 188 22.15 5.57 14.59
N ASN A 189 22.96 5.82 13.54
CA ASN A 189 24.24 6.50 13.68
C ASN A 189 24.05 7.82 14.45
N GLU A 190 24.82 8.01 15.53
CA GLU A 190 24.76 9.20 16.37
C GLU A 190 24.94 10.50 15.55
N GLN A 191 25.74 10.44 14.48
CA GLN A 191 25.96 11.54 13.52
C GLN A 191 24.73 11.89 12.67
N GLU A 192 23.71 11.04 12.59
CA GLU A 192 22.40 11.37 12.01
C GLU A 192 21.43 11.92 13.07
N LEU A 193 21.44 11.38 14.29
CA LEU A 193 20.71 11.96 15.43
C LEU A 193 21.16 13.42 15.68
N GLU A 194 22.46 13.72 15.56
CA GLU A 194 22.98 15.09 15.60
C GLU A 194 22.46 16.00 14.48
N LYS A 195 22.04 15.48 13.33
CA LYS A 195 21.40 16.28 12.27
C LYS A 195 19.94 16.59 12.65
N ILE A 196 19.23 15.60 13.19
CA ILE A 196 17.83 15.77 13.65
C ILE A 196 17.76 16.73 14.86
N ASN A 197 18.82 16.83 15.66
CA ASN A 197 18.93 17.76 16.79
C ASN A 197 19.30 19.21 16.40
N LYS A 198 19.56 19.53 15.13
CA LYS A 198 19.94 20.89 14.67
C LYS A 198 18.78 21.75 14.15
N ILE A 199 17.59 21.18 14.11
CA ILE A 199 16.37 21.83 13.61
C ILE A 199 15.72 22.59 14.83
N PRO A 200 15.29 23.87 14.74
CA PRO A 200 15.06 24.77 15.90
C PRO A 200 13.87 24.42 16.83
N SER A 201 13.79 24.98 18.05
CA SER A 201 12.83 24.51 19.08
C SER A 201 11.33 24.54 18.69
N PHE A 202 10.73 23.35 18.58
CA PHE A 202 9.48 23.13 17.84
C PHE A 202 8.16 23.36 18.53
N SER A 203 8.16 23.41 19.87
CA SER A 203 6.99 23.85 20.63
C SER A 203 6.44 25.18 20.11
N ASN A 204 7.31 26.09 19.68
CA ASN A 204 6.97 27.40 19.11
C ASN A 204 6.24 27.31 17.75
N ILE A 205 6.59 26.33 16.92
CA ILE A 205 5.96 26.15 15.59
C ILE A 205 4.56 25.58 15.74
N TYR A 206 4.36 24.56 16.58
CA TYR A 206 3.02 24.08 16.91
C TYR A 206 2.18 25.18 17.57
N SER A 207 2.73 25.86 18.59
CA SER A 207 2.01 26.90 19.35
C SER A 207 1.64 28.13 18.53
N SER A 208 2.33 28.41 17.42
CA SER A 208 1.99 29.54 16.54
C SER A 208 0.77 29.27 15.64
N LYS A 209 0.47 27.99 15.34
CA LYS A 209 -0.77 27.57 14.67
C LYS A 209 -1.87 27.19 15.67
N HIS A 210 -1.49 26.61 16.80
CA HIS A 210 -2.38 26.14 17.86
C HIS A 210 -2.07 26.90 19.16
N PRO A 211 -2.47 28.18 19.29
CA PRO A 211 -2.27 28.94 20.52
C PRO A 211 -2.99 28.27 21.68
N ALA A 212 -2.29 28.12 22.80
CA ALA A 212 -2.69 27.27 23.92
C ALA A 212 -4.13 27.53 24.39
N SER A 213 -4.99 26.52 24.27
CA SER A 213 -6.33 26.52 24.84
C SER A 213 -6.33 25.92 26.24
N ALA A 214 -7.25 26.35 27.11
CA ALA A 214 -7.42 25.76 28.44
C ALA A 214 -8.08 24.37 28.33
N ALA A 215 -7.29 23.37 27.94
CA ALA A 215 -7.71 21.98 27.87
C ALA A 215 -8.16 21.49 29.26
N LYS A 216 -9.39 20.97 29.34
CA LYS A 216 -9.84 20.23 30.52
C LYS A 216 -9.21 18.84 30.48
N THR A 217 -8.26 18.58 31.37
CA THR A 217 -7.62 17.25 31.53
C THR A 217 -8.71 16.18 31.66
N VAL A 218 -8.77 15.27 30.68
CA VAL A 218 -9.73 14.16 30.70
C VAL A 218 -9.15 13.07 31.58
N ASN A 219 -9.81 12.75 32.69
CA ASN A 219 -9.31 11.73 33.61
C ASN A 219 -9.70 10.32 33.08
N ILE A 220 -8.74 9.62 32.48
CA ILE A 220 -8.96 8.39 31.67
C ILE A 220 -9.24 7.14 32.54
N SER A 221 -9.05 7.22 33.87
CA SER A 221 -9.01 6.09 34.83
C SER A 221 -10.24 5.19 34.98
N ASN A 222 -11.31 5.37 34.22
CA ASN A 222 -12.54 4.56 34.28
C ASN A 222 -12.86 3.87 32.94
N THR A 223 -13.26 2.60 32.96
CA THR A 223 -13.54 1.79 31.76
C THR A 223 -14.60 2.39 30.82
N GLN A 224 -15.61 3.10 31.37
CA GLN A 224 -16.60 3.82 30.57
C GLN A 224 -16.01 5.03 29.82
N ASN A 225 -14.95 5.65 30.34
CA ASN A 225 -14.23 6.71 29.64
C ASN A 225 -13.36 6.14 28.52
N GLN A 226 -12.70 4.99 28.72
CA GLN A 226 -11.86 4.35 27.70
C GLN A 226 -12.70 3.94 26.47
N ASN A 227 -13.82 3.24 26.63
CA ASN A 227 -14.69 2.90 25.48
C ASN A 227 -15.16 4.12 24.68
N LYS A 228 -15.38 5.25 25.36
CA LYS A 228 -15.74 6.54 24.73
C LYS A 228 -14.55 7.19 24.02
N LEU A 229 -13.35 7.03 24.58
CA LEU A 229 -12.09 7.50 24.00
C LEU A 229 -11.74 6.73 22.72
N ASP A 230 -11.79 5.40 22.76
CA ASP A 230 -11.58 4.52 21.61
C ASP A 230 -12.55 4.85 20.48
N SER A 231 -13.85 5.06 20.79
CA SER A 231 -14.85 5.50 19.83
C SER A 231 -14.51 6.87 19.22
N SER A 232 -13.98 7.82 20.01
CA SER A 232 -13.56 9.12 19.48
C SER A 232 -12.36 9.00 18.54
N LEU A 233 -11.33 8.24 18.93
CA LEU A 233 -10.11 8.02 18.14
C LEU A 233 -10.41 7.28 16.83
N GLN A 234 -11.30 6.28 16.91
CA GLN A 234 -11.82 5.58 15.74
C GLN A 234 -12.50 6.54 14.76
N ARG A 235 -13.31 7.49 15.24
CA ARG A 235 -13.96 8.49 14.39
C ARG A 235 -12.94 9.43 13.72
N GLU A 236 -11.83 9.78 14.37
CA GLU A 236 -10.71 10.50 13.70
C GLU A 236 -10.15 9.68 12.53
N ARG A 237 -9.67 8.45 12.80
CA ARG A 237 -9.02 7.58 11.81
C ARG A 237 -9.93 7.28 10.63
N ASN A 238 -11.17 6.88 10.90
CA ASN A 238 -12.12 6.51 9.86
C ASN A 238 -12.54 7.71 9.00
N THR A 239 -12.63 8.92 9.59
CA THR A 239 -12.89 10.15 8.82
C THR A 239 -11.76 10.41 7.82
N LEU A 240 -10.50 10.25 8.23
CA LEU A 240 -9.34 10.48 7.36
C LEU A 240 -9.25 9.46 6.22
N VAL A 241 -9.50 8.17 6.50
CA VAL A 241 -9.58 7.13 5.45
C VAL A 241 -10.67 7.48 4.45
N LEU A 242 -11.88 7.77 4.93
CA LEU A 242 -13.05 8.04 4.09
C LEU A 242 -12.86 9.30 3.22
N LEU A 243 -12.26 10.37 3.78
CA LEU A 243 -11.88 11.56 3.00
C LEU A 243 -10.83 11.24 1.93
N GLY A 244 -9.82 10.41 2.24
CA GLY A 244 -8.82 9.97 1.26
C GLY A 244 -9.44 9.19 0.09
N CYS A 245 -10.27 8.19 0.38
CA CYS A 245 -10.96 7.39 -0.64
C CYS A 245 -11.92 8.23 -1.50
N LEU A 246 -12.63 9.19 -0.92
CA LEU A 246 -13.46 10.13 -1.69
C LEU A 246 -12.62 11.09 -2.54
N ALA A 247 -11.48 11.57 -2.03
CA ALA A 247 -10.60 12.49 -2.76
C ALA A 247 -9.96 11.84 -4.00
N GLU A 248 -9.67 10.54 -3.91
CA GLU A 248 -9.16 9.71 -5.01
C GLU A 248 -10.23 9.42 -6.08
N LYS A 249 -11.47 9.15 -5.66
CA LYS A 249 -12.60 8.87 -6.57
C LYS A 249 -13.16 10.09 -7.28
N LEU A 250 -13.09 11.26 -6.66
CA LEU A 250 -13.60 12.49 -7.24
C LEU A 250 -12.56 13.09 -8.19
N VAL A 251 -12.98 13.42 -9.42
CA VAL A 251 -12.07 13.97 -10.43
C VAL A 251 -12.16 15.51 -10.46
N GLY A 252 -11.00 16.16 -10.52
CA GLY A 252 -10.89 17.60 -10.80
C GLY A 252 -11.65 18.49 -9.80
N PRO A 253 -12.52 19.42 -10.27
CA PRO A 253 -13.16 20.41 -9.40
C PRO A 253 -13.98 19.86 -8.23
N MET A 254 -14.53 18.62 -8.32
CA MET A 254 -15.26 18.05 -7.19
C MET A 254 -14.35 17.72 -6.01
N SER A 255 -13.20 17.07 -6.27
CA SER A 255 -12.20 16.75 -5.24
C SER A 255 -11.58 18.00 -4.63
N ALA A 256 -11.24 18.99 -5.47
CA ALA A 256 -10.78 20.31 -5.00
C ALA A 256 -11.84 21.00 -4.10
N SER A 257 -13.13 20.97 -4.47
CA SER A 257 -14.21 21.54 -3.64
C SER A 257 -14.47 20.77 -2.34
N MET A 258 -14.00 19.52 -2.25
CA MET A 258 -14.06 18.71 -1.03
C MET A 258 -12.98 19.17 -0.02
N LEU A 259 -11.83 19.68 -0.49
CA LEU A 259 -10.80 20.31 0.35
C LEU A 259 -11.16 21.78 0.70
N ASN A 260 -12.36 22.00 1.21
CA ASN A 260 -12.74 23.29 1.80
C ASN A 260 -12.03 23.50 3.15
N THR A 261 -12.09 24.71 3.69
CA THR A 261 -11.40 25.12 4.93
C THR A 261 -11.61 24.16 6.10
N ILE A 262 -12.83 23.62 6.29
CA ILE A 262 -13.12 22.71 7.41
C ILE A 262 -12.41 21.36 7.24
N ALA A 263 -12.36 20.83 6.02
CA ALA A 263 -11.61 19.61 5.72
C ALA A 263 -10.08 19.85 5.78
N LEU A 264 -9.63 21.01 5.27
CA LEU A 264 -8.22 21.40 5.28
C LEU A 264 -7.66 21.56 6.70
N GLU A 265 -8.33 22.34 7.56
CA GLU A 265 -7.97 22.49 8.98
C GLU A 265 -7.97 21.12 9.68
N PHE A 266 -9.04 20.34 9.52
CA PHE A 266 -9.12 19.02 10.13
C PHE A 266 -7.94 18.11 9.75
N ILE A 267 -7.59 18.02 8.46
CA ILE A 267 -6.48 17.17 8.00
C ILE A 267 -5.12 17.72 8.44
N ILE A 268 -4.87 19.02 8.26
CA ILE A 268 -3.57 19.64 8.56
C ILE A 268 -3.28 19.58 10.07
N ASP A 269 -4.27 19.82 10.93
CA ASP A 269 -4.09 19.76 12.39
C ASP A 269 -3.61 18.36 12.84
N ARG A 270 -4.11 17.26 12.22
CA ARG A 270 -3.62 15.90 12.50
C ARG A 270 -2.19 15.65 12.01
N VAL A 271 -1.72 16.39 10.99
CA VAL A 271 -0.32 16.35 10.56
C VAL A 271 0.58 17.23 11.45
N TYR A 272 0.03 18.26 12.10
CA TYR A 272 0.75 19.03 13.12
C TYR A 272 0.81 18.29 14.48
N LEU A 273 -0.12 17.38 14.76
CA LEU A 273 -0.16 16.58 15.99
C LEU A 273 1.15 15.82 16.30
N GLY A 274 1.87 15.30 15.30
CA GLY A 274 3.14 14.59 15.54
C GLY A 274 4.37 15.49 15.68
N ILE A 275 4.25 16.81 15.45
CA ILE A 275 5.29 17.77 15.84
C ILE A 275 5.05 18.37 17.24
N TYR A 276 3.87 18.17 17.82
CA TYR A 276 3.59 18.43 19.23
C TYR A 276 4.48 17.52 20.10
N ASN A 277 5.33 18.14 20.93
CA ASN A 277 6.37 17.43 21.69
C ASN A 277 7.29 16.52 20.84
N TYR A 278 7.61 16.94 19.60
CA TYR A 278 8.41 16.16 18.63
C TYR A 278 9.66 15.50 19.24
N SER A 279 10.48 16.26 19.97
CA SER A 279 11.76 15.77 20.49
C SER A 279 11.59 14.63 21.50
N GLN A 280 10.55 14.70 22.33
CA GLN A 280 10.17 13.65 23.28
C GLN A 280 9.55 12.44 22.56
N LEU A 281 8.73 12.68 21.53
CA LEU A 281 8.14 11.60 20.74
C LEU A 281 9.19 10.86 19.89
N LEU A 282 10.21 11.55 19.39
CA LEU A 282 11.32 10.96 18.64
C LEU A 282 12.11 9.99 19.52
N SER A 283 12.54 10.42 20.70
CA SER A 283 13.41 9.64 21.60
C SER A 283 12.74 8.45 22.31
N LEU A 284 11.40 8.35 22.26
CA LEU A 284 10.65 7.25 22.87
C LEU A 284 10.42 6.10 21.87
N ASP A 285 11.37 5.19 21.73
CA ASP A 285 11.13 3.91 21.06
C ASP A 285 10.21 3.01 21.89
N CYS A 286 9.30 2.30 21.21
CA CYS A 286 8.21 1.55 21.85
C CYS A 286 8.34 0.03 21.63
N ASP A 287 9.55 -0.50 21.78
CA ASP A 287 9.81 -1.96 21.70
C ASP A 287 9.12 -2.73 22.84
N ASN A 288 8.62 -2.03 23.87
CA ASN A 288 7.64 -2.56 24.82
C ASN A 288 6.25 -2.74 24.18
N SER A 289 5.80 -4.00 24.12
CA SER A 289 4.46 -4.43 23.68
C SER A 289 3.28 -3.87 24.48
N ASN A 290 3.54 -3.11 25.56
CA ASN A 290 2.56 -2.34 26.34
C ASN A 290 2.44 -0.86 25.89
N CYS A 291 2.78 -0.54 24.64
CA CYS A 291 2.50 0.78 24.06
C CYS A 291 1.00 1.10 24.15
N LEU A 292 0.63 2.15 24.91
CA LEU A 292 -0.78 2.45 25.19
C LEU A 292 -1.58 2.60 23.88
N SER A 293 -2.71 1.89 23.79
CA SER A 293 -3.61 1.85 22.63
C SER A 293 -3.96 3.25 22.10
N ASN A 294 -4.11 4.20 23.01
CA ASN A 294 -4.43 5.61 22.73
C ASN A 294 -3.30 6.31 21.94
N TYR A 295 -2.02 6.12 22.28
CA TYR A 295 -0.89 6.72 21.55
C TYR A 295 -0.63 6.02 20.20
N SER A 296 -0.75 4.69 20.18
CA SER A 296 -0.76 3.92 18.91
C SER A 296 -1.85 4.42 17.95
N SER A 297 -3.03 4.74 18.48
CA SER A 297 -4.13 5.34 17.73
C SER A 297 -3.81 6.76 17.25
N ALA A 298 -3.15 7.61 18.05
CA ALA A 298 -2.69 8.93 17.62
C ALA A 298 -1.69 8.86 16.45
N LEU A 299 -0.76 7.91 16.46
CA LEU A 299 0.14 7.65 15.33
C LEU A 299 -0.62 7.18 14.08
N LYS A 300 -1.60 6.28 14.21
CA LYS A 300 -2.48 5.90 13.09
C LYS A 300 -3.23 7.10 12.52
N ILE A 301 -3.68 8.02 13.36
CA ILE A 301 -4.37 9.25 12.94
C ILE A 301 -3.45 10.18 12.14
N ILE A 302 -2.18 10.35 12.54
CA ILE A 302 -1.16 11.09 11.76
C ILE A 302 -0.93 10.42 10.40
N LEU A 303 -0.74 9.08 10.37
CA LEU A 303 -0.53 8.31 9.14
C LEU A 303 -1.68 8.48 8.14
N PHE A 304 -2.94 8.32 8.58
CA PHE A 304 -4.08 8.47 7.69
C PHE A 304 -4.34 9.92 7.25
N ALA A 305 -3.84 10.93 7.98
CA ALA A 305 -3.83 12.30 7.50
C ALA A 305 -2.81 12.50 6.37
N LEU A 306 -1.61 11.91 6.46
CA LEU A 306 -0.63 11.92 5.35
C LEU A 306 -1.15 11.18 4.11
N ILE A 307 -1.83 10.05 4.28
CA ILE A 307 -2.51 9.32 3.20
C ILE A 307 -3.57 10.21 2.53
N ALA A 308 -4.45 10.85 3.30
CA ALA A 308 -5.47 11.75 2.74
C ALA A 308 -4.85 12.91 1.94
N ILE A 309 -3.75 13.50 2.42
CA ILE A 309 -3.01 14.57 1.73
C ILE A 309 -2.50 14.12 0.35
N GLU A 310 -2.01 12.88 0.20
CA GLU A 310 -1.63 12.35 -1.13
C GLU A 310 -2.83 12.34 -2.07
N LYS A 311 -3.95 11.72 -1.65
CA LYS A 311 -5.13 11.52 -2.49
C LYS A 311 -5.79 12.85 -2.92
N PHE A 312 -5.80 13.86 -2.05
CA PHE A 312 -6.22 15.22 -2.43
C PHE A 312 -5.26 15.90 -3.42
N SER A 313 -3.96 15.60 -3.36
CA SER A 313 -2.92 16.22 -4.19
C SER A 313 -2.92 15.76 -5.65
N HIS A 314 -3.85 14.88 -6.05
CA HIS A 314 -4.12 14.55 -7.45
C HIS A 314 -4.60 15.76 -8.27
N SER A 315 -5.20 16.78 -7.62
CA SER A 315 -5.52 18.06 -8.28
C SER A 315 -4.47 19.14 -7.96
N SER A 316 -4.09 19.93 -8.97
CA SER A 316 -3.05 20.97 -8.85
C SER A 316 -3.42 22.09 -7.86
N GLU A 317 -4.71 22.44 -7.78
CA GLU A 317 -5.24 23.44 -6.86
C GLU A 317 -5.14 22.97 -5.40
N ALA A 318 -5.66 21.77 -5.08
CA ALA A 318 -5.54 21.19 -3.74
C ALA A 318 -4.07 20.98 -3.36
N LYS A 319 -3.23 20.48 -4.28
CA LYS A 319 -1.79 20.33 -4.08
C LYS A 319 -1.10 21.64 -3.71
N HIS A 320 -1.44 22.75 -4.36
CA HIS A 320 -0.90 24.07 -4.02
C HIS A 320 -1.35 24.54 -2.63
N ILE A 321 -2.63 24.35 -2.29
CA ILE A 321 -3.20 24.68 -0.97
C ILE A 321 -2.52 23.86 0.14
N LEU A 322 -2.36 22.55 -0.07
CA LEU A 322 -1.70 21.65 0.87
C LEU A 322 -0.22 21.99 1.07
N LEU A 323 0.53 22.23 -0.03
CA LEU A 323 1.92 22.66 0.05
C LEU A 323 2.08 23.94 0.87
N LYS A 324 1.18 24.92 0.67
CA LYS A 324 1.17 26.18 1.43
C LYS A 324 0.84 25.96 2.91
N SER A 325 -0.08 25.06 3.25
CA SER A 325 -0.46 24.74 4.63
C SER A 325 0.59 23.93 5.39
N LEU A 326 1.32 23.05 4.68
CA LEU A 326 2.41 22.24 5.23
C LEU A 326 3.74 23.00 5.35
N THR A 327 3.94 24.07 4.56
CA THR A 327 5.14 24.90 4.62
C THR A 327 5.05 25.92 5.76
N ILE A 328 6.15 26.07 6.50
CA ILE A 328 6.40 27.10 7.50
C ILE A 328 7.46 28.04 6.94
N ASN A 329 7.20 29.34 6.98
CA ASN A 329 8.14 30.38 6.56
C ASN A 329 8.44 31.28 7.76
N ASN A 330 9.66 31.23 8.25
CA ASN A 330 10.22 32.15 9.24
C ASN A 330 11.22 33.09 8.53
N GLU A 331 11.58 34.22 9.13
CA GLU A 331 12.51 35.20 8.54
C GLU A 331 13.90 34.64 8.18
N GLN A 332 14.26 33.49 8.76
CA GLN A 332 15.55 32.83 8.57
C GLN A 332 15.45 31.44 7.92
N SER A 333 14.25 30.89 7.68
CA SER A 333 14.08 29.53 7.14
C SER A 333 12.73 29.25 6.49
N LYS A 334 12.75 28.49 5.40
CA LYS A 334 11.61 27.84 4.73
C LYS A 334 11.74 26.33 4.98
N MET A 335 10.70 25.68 5.49
CA MET A 335 10.70 24.25 5.82
C MET A 335 9.28 23.67 5.73
N ASN A 336 9.15 22.39 5.38
CA ASN A 336 7.88 21.68 5.29
C ASN A 336 7.71 20.69 6.47
N VAL A 337 6.49 20.54 7.00
CA VAL A 337 6.22 19.62 8.13
C VAL A 337 6.51 18.14 7.81
N LEU A 338 6.55 17.75 6.53
CA LEU A 338 6.95 16.40 6.15
C LEU A 338 8.42 16.09 6.47
N GLU A 339 9.31 17.09 6.50
CA GLU A 339 10.75 16.91 6.73
C GLU A 339 11.08 16.46 8.18
N TYR A 340 10.13 16.64 9.12
CA TYR A 340 10.22 16.13 10.50
C TYR A 340 9.96 14.63 10.60
N TYR A 341 9.07 14.15 9.73
CA TYR A 341 8.61 12.76 9.73
C TYR A 341 9.55 11.88 8.92
N GLU A 342 10.17 12.39 7.85
CA GLU A 342 11.14 11.64 7.03
C GLU A 342 12.15 10.81 7.85
N PRO A 343 12.84 11.34 8.89
CA PRO A 343 13.75 10.55 9.73
C PRO A 343 13.09 9.35 10.44
N TRP A 344 11.78 9.37 10.69
CA TRP A 344 11.07 8.29 11.37
C TRP A 344 11.02 7.00 10.52
N SER A 345 11.30 7.08 9.21
CA SER A 345 11.48 5.93 8.31
C SER A 345 12.54 4.95 8.81
N LYS A 346 13.53 5.42 9.60
CA LYS A 346 14.63 4.60 10.11
C LYS A 346 14.35 3.92 11.46
N LEU A 347 13.24 4.24 12.14
CA LEU A 347 12.95 3.77 13.50
C LEU A 347 12.39 2.32 13.53
N ASN A 348 12.53 1.64 14.67
CA ASN A 348 12.04 0.27 14.86
C ASN A 348 10.51 0.22 15.03
N ASN A 349 9.93 1.25 15.66
CA ASN A 349 8.48 1.42 15.80
C ASN A 349 7.80 1.43 14.42
N CYS A 350 7.03 0.37 14.13
CA CYS A 350 6.40 0.14 12.82
C CYS A 350 5.38 1.21 12.41
N LEU A 351 4.75 1.93 13.35
CA LEU A 351 3.85 3.05 13.04
C LEU A 351 4.62 4.33 12.73
N LYS A 352 5.70 4.62 13.46
CA LYS A 352 6.62 5.73 13.12
C LYS A 352 7.30 5.49 11.76
N ARG A 353 7.74 4.25 11.48
CA ARG A 353 8.29 3.85 10.18
C ARG A 353 7.31 4.11 9.03
N GLN A 354 6.04 3.71 9.19
CA GLN A 354 4.99 4.02 8.21
C GLN A 354 4.83 5.52 7.98
N ILE A 355 4.76 6.33 9.05
CA ILE A 355 4.64 7.79 8.96
C ILE A 355 5.83 8.40 8.21
N GLY A 356 7.05 7.99 8.53
CA GLY A 356 8.26 8.54 7.92
C GLY A 356 8.50 8.08 6.49
N PHE A 357 8.22 6.82 6.18
CA PHE A 357 8.15 6.31 4.80
C PHE A 357 7.16 7.15 3.96
N TYR A 358 5.97 7.43 4.51
CA TYR A 358 4.96 8.22 3.80
C TYR A 358 5.37 9.68 3.59
N ALA A 359 5.99 10.29 4.60
CA ALA A 359 6.47 11.66 4.50
C ALA A 359 7.62 11.80 3.49
N GLN A 360 8.57 10.85 3.48
CA GLN A 360 9.62 10.77 2.48
C GLN A 360 9.05 10.57 1.07
N TRP A 361 8.12 9.63 0.90
CA TRP A 361 7.41 9.40 -0.36
C TRP A 361 6.70 10.67 -0.86
N LEU A 362 5.99 11.38 0.03
CA LEU A 362 5.32 12.64 -0.29
C LEU A 362 6.32 13.72 -0.72
N LEU A 363 7.48 13.84 -0.07
CA LEU A 363 8.52 14.81 -0.43
C LEU A 363 9.18 14.50 -1.78
N ASP A 364 9.37 13.22 -2.11
CA ASP A 364 10.03 12.80 -3.36
C ASP A 364 9.07 12.66 -4.56
N ASN A 365 7.76 12.47 -4.36
CA ASN A 365 6.80 12.24 -5.46
C ASN A 365 5.74 13.35 -5.59
N VAL A 366 5.38 14.02 -4.50
CA VAL A 366 4.26 14.99 -4.48
C VAL A 366 4.79 16.40 -4.26
N PHE A 367 5.29 16.71 -3.07
CA PHE A 367 5.71 18.04 -2.65
C PHE A 367 7.20 18.23 -2.85
N ILE A 368 7.64 18.21 -4.11
CA ILE A 368 9.03 18.44 -4.47
C ILE A 368 9.46 19.83 -3.95
N LEU A 369 10.49 19.86 -3.10
CA LEU A 369 11.00 21.09 -2.49
C LEU A 369 12.31 21.49 -3.16
N ASP A 370 12.31 22.65 -3.82
CA ASP A 370 13.44 23.28 -4.54
C ASP A 370 14.74 23.46 -3.73
N TYR A 371 14.72 23.25 -2.42
CA TYR A 371 15.84 23.36 -1.48
C TYR A 371 16.23 22.05 -0.78
N ARG A 372 15.44 20.96 -0.94
CA ARG A 372 15.73 19.63 -0.38
C ARG A 372 16.33 18.75 -1.48
N ARG A 373 17.39 18.00 -1.16
CA ARG A 373 17.86 16.93 -2.06
C ARG A 373 16.94 15.71 -1.95
N PRO A 374 16.39 15.18 -3.06
CA PRO A 374 15.54 14.00 -3.04
C PRO A 374 16.24 12.76 -2.47
N SER A 375 15.50 11.86 -1.82
CA SER A 375 16.08 10.73 -1.06
C SER A 375 16.86 9.78 -1.97
N TYR A 376 16.36 9.57 -3.19
CA TYR A 376 16.99 8.73 -4.21
C TYR A 376 18.39 9.23 -4.64
N GLU A 377 18.79 10.46 -4.29
CA GLU A 377 20.13 11.00 -4.57
C GLU A 377 21.08 11.06 -3.35
N VAL A 378 20.63 10.62 -2.17
CA VAL A 378 21.37 10.73 -0.90
C VAL A 378 21.44 9.42 -0.10
N ILE A 379 20.74 8.37 -0.54
CA ILE A 379 20.80 7.03 0.05
C ILE A 379 22.08 6.31 -0.36
N ASP A 380 22.58 5.46 0.54
CA ASP A 380 23.79 4.68 0.36
C ASP A 380 23.47 3.27 -0.17
N HIS A 381 23.41 3.12 -1.50
CA HIS A 381 23.17 1.82 -2.15
C HIS A 381 24.43 0.94 -2.28
N ARG A 382 25.58 1.30 -1.67
CA ARG A 382 26.85 0.55 -1.82
C ARG A 382 26.79 -0.90 -1.34
N TYR A 383 25.85 -1.22 -0.45
CA TYR A 383 25.65 -2.55 0.12
C TYR A 383 24.41 -3.27 -0.44
N ILE A 384 23.75 -2.70 -1.46
CA ILE A 384 22.50 -3.19 -2.03
C ILE A 384 22.75 -3.72 -3.44
N ASN A 385 22.78 -5.04 -3.57
CA ASN A 385 23.02 -5.80 -4.80
C ASN A 385 21.74 -6.50 -5.31
N VAL A 386 20.69 -6.56 -4.50
CA VAL A 386 19.33 -7.01 -4.87
C VAL A 386 18.32 -6.13 -4.17
N MET A 387 17.25 -5.77 -4.88
CA MET A 387 16.15 -4.95 -4.38
C MET A 387 14.81 -5.35 -5.02
N LEU A 388 13.72 -4.70 -4.63
CA LEU A 388 12.44 -4.78 -5.32
C LEU A 388 12.53 -4.12 -6.70
N ASN A 389 11.98 -4.76 -7.73
CA ASN A 389 12.16 -4.34 -9.11
C ASN A 389 11.10 -3.30 -9.52
N ASP A 390 11.52 -2.04 -9.68
CA ASP A 390 10.66 -0.91 -10.04
C ASP A 390 10.16 -0.90 -11.51
N LYS A 391 10.50 -1.96 -12.25
CA LYS A 391 10.06 -2.27 -13.62
C LYS A 391 9.23 -3.57 -13.69
N ASP A 392 9.14 -4.33 -12.60
CA ASP A 392 8.39 -5.61 -12.50
C ASP A 392 7.49 -5.58 -11.25
N VAL A 393 6.56 -4.62 -11.29
CA VAL A 393 5.70 -4.17 -10.18
C VAL A 393 4.36 -3.63 -10.72
N SER A 394 3.28 -3.73 -9.94
CA SER A 394 1.99 -3.09 -10.22
C SER A 394 2.05 -1.54 -10.09
N GLU A 395 1.18 -0.80 -10.80
CA GLU A 395 1.34 0.65 -11.01
C GLU A 395 1.38 1.50 -9.73
N TYR A 396 0.70 1.07 -8.66
CA TYR A 396 0.44 1.89 -7.47
C TYR A 396 1.18 1.42 -6.21
N LEU A 397 2.05 0.41 -6.31
CA LEU A 397 2.92 0.02 -5.20
C LEU A 397 3.99 1.09 -4.95
N LYS A 398 4.04 1.62 -3.73
CA LYS A 398 5.10 2.52 -3.28
C LYS A 398 6.33 1.68 -2.93
N ILE A 399 7.39 1.74 -3.73
CA ILE A 399 8.72 1.20 -3.37
C ILE A 399 9.53 2.32 -2.71
N GLY A 400 10.19 2.02 -1.58
CA GLY A 400 11.06 2.96 -0.88
C GLY A 400 12.33 3.28 -1.67
N PRO A 401 12.98 4.44 -1.47
CA PRO A 401 14.12 4.89 -2.28
C PRO A 401 15.43 4.12 -2.05
N ASP A 402 15.46 3.17 -1.10
CA ASP A 402 16.51 2.15 -0.97
C ASP A 402 16.20 0.83 -1.71
N GLY A 403 15.00 0.71 -2.30
CA GLY A 403 14.51 -0.48 -2.99
C GLY A 403 14.10 -1.65 -2.06
N LEU A 404 14.11 -1.47 -0.73
CA LEU A 404 13.93 -2.57 0.23
C LEU A 404 12.60 -2.50 1.00
N GLU A 405 11.84 -1.41 0.93
CA GLU A 405 10.49 -1.31 1.49
C GLU A 405 9.41 -1.22 0.41
N ALA A 406 8.26 -1.83 0.67
CA ALA A 406 7.07 -1.72 -0.17
C ALA A 406 5.82 -1.42 0.65
N ARG A 407 4.95 -0.57 0.10
CA ARG A 407 3.65 -0.23 0.67
C ARG A 407 2.57 -0.08 -0.41
N SER A 408 1.37 -0.60 -0.17
CA SER A 408 0.16 -0.31 -0.97
C SER A 408 -0.80 0.59 -0.21
N ASP A 409 -1.43 1.54 -0.89
CA ASP A 409 -2.55 2.35 -0.38
C ASP A 409 -3.69 2.47 -1.42
N THR A 410 -3.82 1.47 -2.30
CA THR A 410 -4.90 1.31 -3.29
C THR A 410 -5.80 0.13 -2.92
N VAL A 411 -7.00 0.05 -3.50
CA VAL A 411 -7.92 -1.09 -3.38
C VAL A 411 -7.46 -2.33 -4.16
N SER A 412 -6.63 -2.14 -5.20
CA SER A 412 -6.06 -3.21 -6.00
C SER A 412 -4.95 -3.98 -5.28
N PHE A 413 -4.77 -5.25 -5.65
CA PHE A 413 -3.83 -6.17 -5.00
C PHE A 413 -2.44 -6.08 -5.64
N GLU A 414 -1.74 -4.99 -5.32
CA GLU A 414 -0.46 -4.64 -5.93
C GLU A 414 0.62 -5.68 -5.65
N SER A 415 1.40 -6.04 -6.67
CA SER A 415 2.38 -7.13 -6.61
C SER A 415 3.75 -6.72 -7.15
N VAL A 416 4.82 -7.39 -6.70
CA VAL A 416 6.22 -7.09 -7.07
C VAL A 416 7.12 -8.33 -7.02
N ARG A 417 8.14 -8.38 -7.88
CA ARG A 417 9.30 -9.30 -7.79
C ARG A 417 10.58 -8.53 -7.45
N CYS A 418 11.58 -9.21 -6.89
CA CYS A 418 12.93 -8.65 -6.74
C CYS A 418 13.68 -8.58 -8.08
N THR A 419 14.84 -7.94 -8.11
CA THR A 419 15.67 -7.79 -9.31
C THR A 419 16.46 -9.05 -9.71
N PHE A 420 16.68 -9.98 -8.78
CA PHE A 420 17.52 -11.18 -8.97
C PHE A 420 16.73 -12.49 -8.84
N HIS A 421 17.14 -13.53 -9.57
CA HIS A 421 16.49 -14.83 -9.58
C HIS A 421 17.43 -15.98 -9.17
N VAL A 422 16.83 -17.06 -8.70
CA VAL A 422 17.52 -18.27 -8.23
C VAL A 422 16.92 -19.51 -8.89
N ASN A 423 17.77 -20.49 -9.23
CA ASN A 423 17.36 -21.69 -9.98
C ASN A 423 18.07 -23.00 -9.53
N THR A 424 19.06 -22.91 -8.64
CA THR A 424 19.92 -24.02 -8.21
C THR A 424 20.44 -23.79 -6.79
N GLY A 425 20.68 -24.85 -6.00
CA GLY A 425 21.20 -24.75 -4.63
C GLY A 425 20.11 -24.51 -3.57
N VAL A 426 20.45 -23.77 -2.51
CA VAL A 426 19.54 -23.41 -1.40
C VAL A 426 19.66 -21.92 -1.13
N TRP A 427 18.54 -21.21 -1.00
CA TRP A 427 18.50 -19.75 -0.84
C TRP A 427 17.53 -19.32 0.26
N TYR A 428 17.86 -18.22 0.93
CA TYR A 428 17.04 -17.64 2.00
C TYR A 428 16.97 -16.11 1.91
N TYR A 429 15.83 -15.56 2.32
CA TYR A 429 15.64 -14.13 2.59
C TYR A 429 14.64 -13.93 3.73
N GLU A 430 14.63 -12.74 4.33
CA GLU A 430 13.72 -12.36 5.41
C GLU A 430 12.85 -11.16 5.01
N VAL A 431 11.66 -11.05 5.61
CA VAL A 431 10.75 -9.91 5.47
C VAL A 431 10.23 -9.47 6.84
N LEU A 432 10.56 -8.25 7.23
CA LEU A 432 9.99 -7.56 8.39
C LEU A 432 8.56 -7.09 8.07
N ILE A 433 7.60 -7.58 8.83
CA ILE A 433 6.19 -7.24 8.75
C ILE A 433 5.96 -5.90 9.47
N VAL A 434 5.52 -4.86 8.75
CA VAL A 434 5.28 -3.51 9.31
C VAL A 434 3.79 -3.27 9.57
N THR A 435 2.90 -4.05 8.93
CA THR A 435 1.45 -4.09 9.16
C THR A 435 0.91 -5.52 9.17
N ASP A 436 -0.17 -5.76 9.89
CA ASP A 436 -0.75 -7.08 10.19
C ASP A 436 -1.96 -7.48 9.34
N GLY A 437 -2.27 -6.73 8.28
CA GLY A 437 -3.31 -7.06 7.30
C GLY A 437 -2.83 -8.01 6.19
N VAL A 438 -3.66 -8.20 5.16
CA VAL A 438 -3.45 -9.22 4.12
C VAL A 438 -2.29 -8.86 3.19
N MET A 439 -1.29 -9.73 3.19
CA MET A 439 -0.20 -9.78 2.23
C MET A 439 0.05 -11.26 1.88
N GLN A 440 0.62 -11.50 0.70
CA GLN A 440 1.15 -12.80 0.27
C GLN A 440 2.64 -12.61 0.01
N ILE A 441 3.53 -13.32 0.70
CA ILE A 441 4.99 -13.19 0.57
C ILE A 441 5.61 -14.54 0.21
N GLY A 442 6.42 -14.61 -0.85
CA GLY A 442 7.09 -15.86 -1.22
C GLY A 442 7.78 -15.82 -2.59
N TRP A 443 7.58 -16.87 -3.38
CA TRP A 443 8.37 -17.15 -4.58
C TRP A 443 7.50 -17.08 -5.84
N ALA A 444 8.01 -16.46 -6.92
CA ALA A 444 7.35 -16.42 -8.21
C ALA A 444 8.35 -16.45 -9.39
N THR A 445 8.00 -17.09 -10.49
CA THR A 445 8.74 -16.96 -11.76
C THR A 445 8.22 -15.76 -12.57
N LYS A 446 8.82 -15.47 -13.74
CA LYS A 446 8.30 -14.50 -14.72
C LYS A 446 7.01 -14.94 -15.43
N GLN A 447 6.66 -16.23 -15.38
CA GLN A 447 5.38 -16.73 -15.92
C GLN A 447 4.19 -16.35 -15.03
N SER A 448 4.44 -15.99 -13.77
CA SER A 448 3.40 -15.47 -12.86
C SER A 448 2.97 -14.06 -13.25
N LYS A 449 1.66 -13.82 -13.32
CA LYS A 449 1.07 -12.56 -13.81
C LYS A 449 0.36 -11.81 -12.69
N PHE A 450 0.71 -10.53 -12.52
CA PHE A 450 0.02 -9.65 -11.58
C PHE A 450 -1.27 -9.13 -12.22
N MET A 451 -2.43 -9.64 -11.79
CA MET A 451 -3.74 -9.11 -12.18
C MET A 451 -4.34 -8.36 -10.99
N ASN A 452 -3.66 -7.30 -10.57
CA ASN A 452 -3.94 -6.52 -9.34
C ASN A 452 -5.40 -6.03 -9.24
N HIS A 453 -6.04 -5.66 -10.35
CA HIS A 453 -7.45 -5.24 -10.40
C HIS A 453 -8.45 -6.40 -10.38
N GLU A 454 -8.02 -7.62 -10.68
CA GLU A 454 -8.80 -8.86 -10.57
C GLU A 454 -8.53 -9.60 -9.25
N GLY A 455 -7.62 -9.08 -8.41
CA GLY A 455 -7.29 -9.63 -7.09
C GLY A 455 -6.27 -10.77 -7.08
N TYR A 456 -5.63 -11.09 -8.21
CA TYR A 456 -4.64 -12.18 -8.29
C TYR A 456 -3.21 -11.69 -8.02
N GLY A 457 -2.55 -12.34 -7.05
CA GLY A 457 -1.18 -12.08 -6.63
C GLY A 457 -0.31 -13.35 -6.53
N ILE A 458 0.71 -13.29 -5.67
CA ILE A 458 1.70 -14.38 -5.51
C ILE A 458 1.06 -15.59 -4.82
N GLY A 459 1.03 -16.72 -5.51
CA GLY A 459 0.39 -17.96 -5.06
C GLY A 459 -0.98 -18.20 -5.70
N ASP A 460 -1.52 -17.24 -6.44
CA ASP A 460 -2.81 -17.37 -7.13
C ASP A 460 -2.67 -17.97 -8.54
N ASP A 461 -1.47 -18.40 -8.92
CA ASP A 461 -1.18 -19.19 -10.12
C ASP A 461 -0.25 -20.40 -9.84
N GLN A 462 0.00 -21.22 -10.87
CA GLN A 462 0.84 -22.42 -10.76
C GLN A 462 2.35 -22.14 -10.81
N TYR A 463 2.76 -20.88 -10.96
CA TYR A 463 4.14 -20.43 -11.11
C TYR A 463 4.68 -19.71 -9.86
N SER A 464 3.86 -19.65 -8.81
CA SER A 464 4.14 -18.91 -7.59
C SER A 464 3.62 -19.63 -6.34
N ILE A 465 4.20 -19.32 -5.17
CA ILE A 465 3.75 -19.79 -3.85
C ILE A 465 4.00 -18.70 -2.80
N ALA A 466 3.06 -18.48 -1.89
CA ALA A 466 3.19 -17.49 -0.84
C ALA A 466 2.73 -17.94 0.54
N TYR A 467 3.28 -17.29 1.56
CA TYR A 467 2.86 -17.29 2.95
C TYR A 467 1.99 -16.05 3.23
N ASP A 468 0.91 -16.24 3.96
CA ASP A 468 -0.06 -15.22 4.37
C ASP A 468 -0.35 -15.38 5.86
N GLY A 469 0.38 -14.65 6.69
CA GLY A 469 0.22 -14.66 8.15
C GLY A 469 -0.94 -13.79 8.65
N CYS A 470 -1.76 -13.21 7.78
CA CYS A 470 -2.99 -12.53 8.20
C CYS A 470 -4.15 -13.52 8.27
N ARG A 471 -4.23 -14.42 7.28
CA ARG A 471 -5.25 -15.47 7.17
C ARG A 471 -4.76 -16.86 7.63
N ASN A 472 -3.46 -16.97 7.96
CA ASN A 472 -2.72 -18.20 8.27
C ASN A 472 -2.75 -19.25 7.15
N LEU A 473 -2.42 -18.81 5.93
CA LEU A 473 -2.56 -19.60 4.70
C LEU A 473 -1.23 -19.72 3.92
N ILE A 474 -1.04 -20.86 3.27
CA ILE A 474 -0.09 -21.04 2.16
C ILE A 474 -0.86 -21.07 0.85
N TRP A 475 -0.53 -20.17 -0.06
CA TRP A 475 -1.19 -19.97 -1.36
C TRP A 475 -0.41 -20.62 -2.50
N PHE A 476 -1.05 -21.45 -3.32
CA PHE A 476 -0.49 -22.03 -4.55
C PHE A 476 -1.59 -22.45 -5.53
N GLY A 477 -1.52 -22.00 -6.79
CA GLY A 477 -2.43 -22.42 -7.85
C GLY A 477 -3.89 -22.02 -7.60
N ALA A 478 -4.12 -20.77 -7.17
CA ALA A 478 -5.41 -20.22 -6.75
C ALA A 478 -6.07 -21.02 -5.60
N LYS A 479 -5.25 -21.65 -4.74
CA LYS A 479 -5.72 -22.51 -3.63
C LYS A 479 -4.88 -22.32 -2.38
N SER A 480 -5.56 -22.02 -1.28
CA SER A 480 -4.97 -21.91 0.05
C SER A 480 -4.83 -23.27 0.78
N ILE A 481 -3.90 -23.34 1.74
CA ILE A 481 -3.84 -24.38 2.79
C ILE A 481 -3.66 -23.68 4.14
N PRO A 482 -4.43 -23.99 5.19
CA PRO A 482 -4.14 -23.51 6.56
C PRO A 482 -2.76 -23.97 7.06
N HIS A 483 -2.07 -23.13 7.82
CA HIS A 483 -0.80 -23.45 8.47
C HIS A 483 -0.82 -23.31 10.00
N SER A 484 0.18 -23.89 10.67
CA SER A 484 0.29 -23.96 12.13
C SER A 484 0.87 -22.70 12.81
N ASN A 485 1.61 -21.86 12.08
CA ASN A 485 2.15 -20.61 12.63
C ASN A 485 1.03 -19.64 13.04
N PRO A 486 1.22 -18.85 14.11
CA PRO A 486 0.25 -17.84 14.54
C PRO A 486 0.12 -16.70 13.53
N ALA A 487 -0.95 -15.92 13.66
CA ALA A 487 -1.11 -14.72 12.85
C ALA A 487 -0.03 -13.68 13.19
N TRP A 488 0.53 -13.07 12.14
CA TRP A 488 1.63 -12.11 12.25
C TRP A 488 1.21 -10.79 12.90
N LYS A 489 2.22 -10.04 13.36
CA LYS A 489 2.09 -8.73 14.00
C LYS A 489 3.15 -7.77 13.47
N PRO A 490 2.96 -6.44 13.61
CA PRO A 490 4.00 -5.47 13.29
C PRO A 490 5.25 -5.74 14.15
N GLY A 491 6.39 -5.94 13.51
CA GLY A 491 7.66 -6.32 14.15
C GLY A 491 8.07 -7.79 13.95
N ASP A 492 7.15 -8.67 13.54
CA ASP A 492 7.48 -10.06 13.20
C ASP A 492 8.30 -10.15 11.90
N ILE A 493 9.07 -11.22 11.76
CA ILE A 493 9.87 -11.50 10.57
C ILE A 493 9.43 -12.83 9.95
N VAL A 494 9.02 -12.78 8.68
CA VAL A 494 8.78 -13.97 7.85
C VAL A 494 10.10 -14.38 7.18
N GLY A 495 10.50 -15.64 7.36
CA GLY A 495 11.63 -16.23 6.65
C GLY A 495 11.16 -17.08 5.47
N CYS A 496 11.84 -16.93 4.33
CA CYS A 496 11.48 -17.61 3.08
C CYS A 496 12.69 -18.39 2.53
N LEU A 497 12.59 -19.73 2.56
CA LEU A 497 13.60 -20.65 2.05
C LEU A 497 13.12 -21.37 0.78
N ILE A 498 14.02 -21.59 -0.17
CA ILE A 498 13.84 -22.51 -1.29
C ILE A 498 15.06 -23.44 -1.41
N ASP A 499 14.82 -24.74 -1.51
CA ASP A 499 15.83 -25.77 -1.72
C ASP A 499 15.55 -26.49 -3.05
N PHE A 500 16.41 -26.25 -4.05
CA PHE A 500 16.31 -26.87 -5.37
C PHE A 500 16.77 -28.33 -5.39
N ASN A 501 17.54 -28.77 -4.39
CA ASN A 501 18.04 -30.15 -4.29
C ASN A 501 16.95 -31.06 -3.70
N GLN A 502 16.29 -30.62 -2.62
CA GLN A 502 15.16 -31.31 -2.00
C GLN A 502 13.81 -30.99 -2.69
N ARG A 503 13.80 -29.99 -3.58
CA ARG A 503 12.64 -29.53 -4.37
C ARG A 503 11.48 -29.11 -3.47
N GLU A 504 11.78 -28.21 -2.54
CA GLU A 504 10.85 -27.72 -1.53
C GLU A 504 11.02 -26.24 -1.19
N VAL A 505 9.93 -25.63 -0.70
CA VAL A 505 9.87 -24.29 -0.11
C VAL A 505 9.50 -24.43 1.35
N ILE A 506 10.19 -23.70 2.23
CA ILE A 506 9.94 -23.67 3.67
C ILE A 506 9.73 -22.22 4.07
N PHE A 507 8.65 -21.95 4.80
CA PHE A 507 8.35 -20.65 5.38
C PHE A 507 8.51 -20.71 6.90
N SER A 508 8.97 -19.63 7.50
CA SER A 508 9.08 -19.49 8.97
C SER A 508 8.53 -18.14 9.43
N LEU A 509 8.14 -18.07 10.70
CA LEU A 509 7.78 -16.81 11.38
C LEU A 509 8.64 -16.71 12.65
N ASN A 510 9.45 -15.67 12.78
CA ASN A 510 10.42 -15.50 13.86
C ASN A 510 11.30 -16.76 14.12
N GLY A 511 11.71 -17.43 13.03
CA GLY A 511 12.50 -18.68 13.08
C GLY A 511 11.70 -19.97 13.30
N TYR A 512 10.40 -19.90 13.59
CA TYR A 512 9.53 -21.07 13.70
C TYR A 512 9.09 -21.52 12.29
N SER A 513 9.77 -22.53 11.75
CA SER A 513 9.51 -23.10 10.42
C SER A 513 8.27 -23.99 10.36
N LEU A 514 7.54 -23.90 9.24
CA LEU A 514 6.48 -24.81 8.84
C LEU A 514 7.02 -26.09 8.17
N ASP A 515 6.15 -27.07 7.94
CA ASP A 515 6.45 -28.26 7.13
C ASP A 515 6.82 -27.90 5.67
N PRO A 516 7.79 -28.60 5.03
CA PRO A 516 8.21 -28.28 3.66
C PRO A 516 7.15 -28.52 2.59
N SER A 517 6.93 -27.51 1.74
CA SER A 517 5.99 -27.56 0.62
C SER A 517 6.69 -27.89 -0.69
N ARG A 518 6.33 -29.01 -1.31
CA ARG A 518 6.86 -29.45 -2.63
C ARG A 518 5.96 -29.07 -3.81
N LYS A 519 4.84 -28.37 -3.55
CA LYS A 519 3.85 -27.96 -4.57
C LYS A 519 4.47 -27.21 -5.75
N LEU A 520 5.33 -26.22 -5.44
CA LEU A 520 5.98 -25.35 -6.43
C LEU A 520 6.79 -26.11 -7.49
N PHE A 521 7.32 -27.29 -7.12
CA PHE A 521 8.13 -28.14 -7.99
C PHE A 521 7.34 -29.28 -8.65
N ALA A 522 6.08 -29.51 -8.24
CA ALA A 522 5.27 -30.64 -8.70
C ALA A 522 4.60 -30.39 -10.07
N SER A 523 4.25 -29.14 -10.40
CA SER A 523 3.55 -28.77 -11.64
C SER A 523 4.46 -28.63 -12.88
N LEU A 524 5.75 -28.97 -12.77
CA LEU A 524 6.77 -28.63 -13.76
C LEU A 524 7.09 -29.82 -14.68
N SER A 525 6.43 -29.85 -15.84
CA SER A 525 6.73 -30.78 -16.93
C SER A 525 7.97 -30.37 -17.76
N ASN A 526 8.34 -29.09 -17.72
CA ASN A 526 9.54 -28.52 -18.33
C ASN A 526 10.41 -27.83 -17.25
N PRO A 527 11.74 -27.76 -17.43
CA PRO A 527 12.61 -26.96 -16.55
C PRO A 527 12.30 -25.47 -16.69
N ILE A 528 12.22 -24.76 -15.55
CA ILE A 528 12.05 -23.30 -15.54
C ILE A 528 13.39 -22.66 -15.90
N VAL A 529 13.42 -21.96 -17.03
CA VAL A 529 14.62 -21.25 -17.51
C VAL A 529 14.84 -19.94 -16.74
N ASP A 530 13.76 -19.22 -16.41
CA ASP A 530 13.80 -17.89 -15.78
C ASP A 530 14.06 -17.87 -14.26
N GLY A 531 14.16 -19.05 -13.63
CA GLY A 531 14.25 -19.21 -12.18
C GLY A 531 13.05 -18.66 -11.39
N TYR A 532 13.24 -18.54 -10.07
CA TYR A 532 12.30 -17.92 -9.14
C TYR A 532 12.91 -16.65 -8.53
N PHE A 533 12.05 -15.67 -8.31
CA PHE A 533 12.32 -14.42 -7.62
C PHE A 533 11.64 -14.46 -6.24
N ALA A 534 12.22 -13.76 -5.26
CA ALA A 534 11.45 -13.32 -4.11
C ALA A 534 10.38 -12.32 -4.57
N ALA A 535 9.17 -12.44 -4.05
CA ALA A 535 8.00 -11.72 -4.52
C ALA A 535 6.99 -11.48 -3.39
N ALA A 536 6.13 -10.47 -3.55
CA ALA A 536 5.00 -10.27 -2.65
C ALA A 536 3.81 -9.55 -3.33
N SER A 537 2.63 -9.72 -2.74
CA SER A 537 1.39 -9.00 -3.05
C SER A 537 0.79 -8.35 -1.81
N PHE A 538 0.20 -7.16 -1.98
CA PHE A 538 -0.20 -6.25 -0.92
C PHE A 538 -1.65 -5.80 -1.09
N MET A 539 -2.48 -6.04 -0.07
CA MET A 539 -3.79 -5.39 0.03
C MET A 539 -3.63 -3.93 0.48
N SER A 540 -4.73 -3.17 0.49
CA SER A 540 -4.72 -1.76 0.89
C SER A 540 -4.10 -1.53 2.28
N TYR A 541 -3.30 -0.47 2.36
CA TYR A 541 -2.65 0.05 3.55
C TYR A 541 -1.56 -0.84 4.17
N GLN A 542 -1.13 -1.90 3.46
CA GLN A 542 -0.12 -2.85 3.95
C GLN A 542 1.31 -2.47 3.57
N HIS A 543 2.28 -2.81 4.43
CA HIS A 543 3.69 -2.40 4.34
C HIS A 543 4.59 -3.51 4.91
N CYS A 544 5.70 -3.82 4.22
CA CYS A 544 6.79 -4.65 4.74
C CYS A 544 8.17 -4.19 4.25
N ARG A 545 9.24 -4.67 4.90
CA ARG A 545 10.65 -4.44 4.51
C ARG A 545 11.35 -5.76 4.23
N PHE A 546 12.02 -5.87 3.09
CA PHE A 546 12.79 -7.04 2.68
C PHE A 546 14.24 -6.93 3.14
N ASN A 547 14.80 -8.04 3.61
CA ASN A 547 16.23 -8.25 3.75
C ASN A 547 16.66 -9.37 2.80
N PHE A 548 17.38 -9.01 1.74
CA PHE A 548 17.94 -9.93 0.77
C PHE A 548 19.33 -10.48 1.17
N GLY A 549 19.77 -10.20 2.41
CA GLY A 549 21.12 -10.47 2.90
C GLY A 549 22.06 -9.27 2.81
N SER A 550 21.53 -8.06 2.60
CA SER A 550 22.30 -6.81 2.73
C SER A 550 22.60 -6.46 4.19
N MET A 551 21.79 -6.98 5.12
CA MET A 551 22.03 -7.00 6.56
C MET A 551 21.99 -8.44 7.09
N PRO A 552 22.61 -8.75 8.25
CA PRO A 552 22.48 -10.06 8.88
C PRO A 552 21.02 -10.47 9.11
N PHE A 553 20.70 -11.75 8.90
CA PHE A 553 19.38 -12.29 9.20
C PHE A 553 19.17 -12.42 10.71
N ARG A 554 17.95 -12.11 11.19
CA ARG A 554 17.60 -12.17 12.61
C ARG A 554 17.26 -13.59 13.06
N TYR A 555 16.70 -14.39 12.15
CA TYR A 555 16.28 -15.77 12.34
C TYR A 555 16.76 -16.65 11.16
N PRO A 556 18.09 -16.85 11.01
CA PRO A 556 18.64 -17.70 9.96
C PRO A 556 18.14 -19.15 10.09
N PRO A 557 17.94 -19.88 8.97
CA PRO A 557 17.31 -21.20 8.96
C PRO A 557 18.23 -22.25 9.57
N THR A 558 17.77 -22.92 10.61
CA THR A 558 18.51 -23.94 11.37
C THR A 558 18.35 -25.37 10.82
N ASN A 559 17.40 -25.56 9.90
CA ASN A 559 17.03 -26.85 9.33
C ASN A 559 17.78 -27.22 8.03
N VAL A 560 18.77 -26.41 7.62
CA VAL A 560 19.66 -26.66 6.48
C VAL A 560 21.12 -26.48 6.89
N SER A 561 22.04 -27.23 6.28
CA SER A 561 23.48 -27.15 6.59
C SER A 561 24.17 -25.92 6.00
N SER A 562 23.63 -25.36 4.92
CA SER A 562 24.05 -24.09 4.33
C SER A 562 22.95 -23.52 3.42
N TYR A 563 23.01 -22.21 3.18
CA TYR A 563 22.15 -21.48 2.26
C TYR A 563 22.93 -20.29 1.67
N LYS A 564 22.45 -19.75 0.56
CA LYS A 564 22.95 -18.53 -0.07
C LYS A 564 22.04 -17.35 0.22
N THR A 565 22.61 -16.15 0.24
CA THR A 565 21.82 -14.90 0.29
C THR A 565 21.71 -14.28 -1.10
N PHE A 566 20.62 -13.58 -1.39
CA PHE A 566 20.44 -12.90 -2.67
C PHE A 566 21.52 -11.82 -2.88
N ASN A 567 21.82 -11.03 -1.85
CA ASN A 567 22.72 -9.87 -1.92
C ASN A 567 24.22 -10.25 -2.07
N GLU A 568 24.59 -11.50 -1.81
CA GLU A 568 25.94 -12.06 -2.02
C GLU A 568 26.22 -12.40 -3.50
N TYR A 569 25.19 -12.78 -4.26
CA TYR A 569 25.33 -13.26 -5.66
C TYR A 569 24.68 -12.33 -6.69
N GLY A 570 23.72 -11.49 -6.29
CA GLY A 570 23.12 -10.48 -7.15
C GLY A 570 24.08 -9.36 -7.53
N GLN A 571 23.74 -8.65 -8.59
CA GLN A 571 24.46 -7.48 -9.07
C GLN A 571 23.44 -6.48 -9.63
N LEU A 572 23.69 -5.20 -9.41
CA LEU A 572 22.94 -4.09 -9.99
C LEU A 572 23.95 -3.02 -10.40
N SER A 573 23.76 -2.44 -11.59
CA SER A 573 24.44 -1.20 -11.97
C SER A 573 23.94 -0.03 -11.11
N GLU A 574 24.68 1.07 -11.08
CA GLU A 574 24.28 2.24 -10.28
C GLU A 574 22.94 2.84 -10.77
N ASP A 575 22.67 2.81 -12.08
CA ASP A 575 21.38 3.24 -12.65
C ASP A 575 20.21 2.33 -12.24
N GLU A 576 20.47 1.03 -12.05
CA GLU A 576 19.46 0.06 -11.57
C GLU A 576 19.20 0.15 -10.06
N LYS A 577 20.03 0.89 -9.31
CA LYS A 577 19.79 1.16 -7.88
C LYS A 577 18.88 2.37 -7.64
N LEU A 578 18.60 3.17 -8.67
CA LEU A 578 17.83 4.40 -8.57
C LEU A 578 16.32 4.15 -8.72
N ILE A 579 15.62 4.02 -7.59
CA ILE A 579 14.15 4.02 -7.54
C ILE A 579 13.63 5.43 -7.84
N LEU A 580 13.43 5.75 -9.12
CA LEU A 580 13.07 7.10 -9.57
C LEU A 580 11.55 7.40 -9.48
N PRO A 581 11.16 8.57 -8.94
CA PRO A 581 9.78 9.07 -8.98
C PRO A 581 9.15 9.10 -10.38
N LYS A 582 7.83 8.93 -10.46
CA LYS A 582 7.09 8.87 -11.74
C LYS A 582 7.32 10.08 -12.64
N TYR A 583 7.48 11.28 -12.08
CA TYR A 583 7.79 12.48 -12.88
C TYR A 583 9.23 12.47 -13.45
N LYS A 584 10.21 11.91 -12.73
CA LYS A 584 11.58 11.73 -13.26
C LYS A 584 11.66 10.63 -14.31
N LYS A 585 10.94 9.52 -14.13
CA LYS A 585 10.76 8.51 -15.19
C LYS A 585 10.17 9.13 -16.45
N LEU A 586 9.14 9.97 -16.33
CA LEU A 586 8.54 10.69 -17.46
C LEU A 586 9.46 11.76 -18.08
N GLU A 587 10.31 12.42 -17.29
CA GLU A 587 11.32 13.37 -17.77
C GLU A 587 12.41 12.66 -18.58
N LEU A 588 12.91 11.52 -18.09
CA LEU A 588 13.85 10.67 -18.82
C LEU A 588 13.26 10.14 -20.13
N LEU A 589 12.04 9.57 -20.10
CA LEU A 589 11.35 9.09 -21.30
C LEU A 589 11.14 10.19 -22.36
N ARG A 590 10.94 11.45 -21.95
CA ARG A 590 10.85 12.62 -22.86
C ARG A 590 12.21 13.09 -23.39
N SER A 591 13.31 12.68 -22.75
CA SER A 591 14.68 13.01 -23.16
C SER A 591 15.30 11.97 -24.11
N ILE A 592 14.70 10.78 -24.23
CA ILE A 592 15.10 9.76 -25.20
C ILE A 592 14.94 10.31 -26.62
N LYS A 593 16.06 10.43 -27.33
CA LYS A 593 16.09 10.79 -28.74
C LYS A 593 15.85 9.54 -29.59
N ILE A 594 14.58 9.24 -29.84
CA ILE A 594 14.18 8.22 -30.81
C ILE A 594 14.71 8.65 -32.19
N SER A 595 15.52 7.80 -32.82
CA SER A 595 15.97 7.96 -34.20
C SER A 595 14.83 7.68 -35.17
N GLU A 596 14.85 8.30 -36.36
CA GLU A 596 13.96 7.90 -37.46
C GLU A 596 14.26 6.47 -37.96
N GLN A 597 15.40 5.91 -37.56
CA GLN A 597 15.79 4.51 -37.82
C GLN A 597 15.38 3.53 -36.70
N ASP A 598 14.79 3.97 -35.58
CA ASP A 598 14.41 3.08 -34.47
C ASP A 598 13.00 2.52 -34.65
N CYS A 599 12.76 1.29 -34.17
CA CYS A 599 11.44 0.67 -34.25
C CYS A 599 10.43 1.39 -33.34
N ILE A 600 9.30 1.84 -33.91
CA ILE A 600 8.23 2.59 -33.24
C ILE A 600 7.45 1.80 -32.16
N LEU A 601 7.84 0.56 -31.87
CA LEU A 601 7.18 -0.33 -30.91
C LEU A 601 8.06 -0.78 -29.74
N CYS A 602 9.37 -1.01 -29.96
CA CYS A 602 10.31 -1.30 -28.88
C CYS A 602 11.28 -0.15 -28.61
N VAL A 603 11.68 0.61 -29.64
CA VAL A 603 12.77 1.61 -29.61
C VAL A 603 14.16 0.97 -29.36
N ASP A 604 14.23 -0.35 -29.14
CA ASP A 604 15.48 -1.10 -28.90
C ASP A 604 16.20 -1.55 -30.19
N ASP A 605 15.45 -1.77 -31.28
CA ASP A 605 15.92 -2.36 -32.54
C ASP A 605 15.73 -1.40 -33.72
N LEU A 606 16.56 -1.53 -34.77
CA LEU A 606 16.38 -0.82 -36.04
C LEU A 606 15.05 -1.16 -36.75
N ALA A 607 14.43 -0.16 -37.35
CA ALA A 607 13.14 -0.16 -38.07
C ALA A 607 13.19 -0.85 -39.46
N ASN A 608 13.86 -2.00 -39.55
CA ASN A 608 14.22 -2.67 -40.79
C ASN A 608 13.10 -3.51 -41.46
N VAL A 609 11.81 -3.28 -41.18
CA VAL A 609 10.69 -4.03 -41.78
C VAL A 609 9.59 -3.14 -42.35
N MET A 610 9.19 -3.48 -43.58
CA MET A 610 7.98 -2.99 -44.26
C MET A 610 6.85 -4.03 -44.18
N LEU A 611 5.65 -3.59 -43.80
CA LEU A 611 4.44 -4.42 -43.72
C LEU A 611 3.62 -4.34 -45.02
N LYS A 612 3.34 -5.46 -45.69
CA LYS A 612 2.45 -5.52 -46.88
C LYS A 612 1.03 -5.95 -46.50
N PRO A 613 -0.02 -5.49 -47.22
CA PRO A 613 0.04 -4.67 -48.45
C PRO A 613 0.22 -3.16 -48.22
N CYS A 614 0.08 -2.67 -46.99
CA CYS A 614 0.01 -1.22 -46.69
C CYS A 614 1.32 -0.43 -46.88
N ARG A 615 2.47 -1.10 -46.99
CA ARG A 615 3.84 -0.55 -47.12
C ARG A 615 4.31 0.35 -45.97
N HIS A 616 3.67 0.31 -44.81
CA HIS A 616 4.18 1.01 -43.63
C HIS A 616 5.49 0.39 -43.13
N THR A 617 6.45 1.26 -42.85
CA THR A 617 7.76 0.96 -42.24
C THR A 617 7.76 1.39 -40.76
N GLY A 618 8.90 1.34 -40.07
CA GLY A 618 9.01 1.71 -38.65
C GLY A 618 9.09 0.53 -37.70
N PHE A 619 9.25 -0.70 -38.18
CA PHE A 619 9.19 -1.92 -37.36
C PHE A 619 10.49 -2.71 -37.47
N CYS A 620 10.99 -3.27 -36.36
CA CYS A 620 12.04 -4.28 -36.41
C CYS A 620 11.46 -5.67 -36.69
N GLY A 621 12.33 -6.63 -37.04
CA GLY A 621 11.94 -8.04 -37.22
C GLY A 621 11.15 -8.64 -36.04
N GLN A 622 11.61 -8.44 -34.81
CA GLN A 622 11.00 -9.06 -33.62
C GLN A 622 9.62 -8.47 -33.27
N CYS A 623 9.45 -7.16 -33.43
CA CYS A 623 8.15 -6.52 -33.22
C CYS A 623 7.19 -6.80 -34.38
N ALA A 624 7.65 -6.78 -35.63
CA ALA A 624 6.81 -7.07 -36.79
C ALA A 624 6.18 -8.48 -36.74
N LEU A 625 6.92 -9.48 -36.22
CA LEU A 625 6.42 -10.85 -36.05
C LEU A 625 5.29 -10.99 -35.01
N LYS A 626 5.11 -10.01 -34.10
CA LYS A 626 4.08 -10.00 -33.06
C LYS A 626 2.78 -9.26 -33.47
N LEU A 627 2.70 -8.81 -34.73
CA LEU A 627 1.58 -8.02 -35.24
C LEU A 627 0.79 -8.80 -36.29
N ASP A 628 -0.53 -8.92 -36.11
CA ASP A 628 -1.44 -9.42 -37.15
C ASP A 628 -2.04 -8.29 -38.00
N LEU A 629 -2.23 -7.10 -37.39
CA LEU A 629 -2.69 -5.87 -38.03
C LEU A 629 -1.62 -4.79 -37.96
N CYS A 630 -1.47 -3.99 -39.01
CA CYS A 630 -0.57 -2.84 -39.04
C CYS A 630 -1.00 -1.77 -38.02
N PRO A 631 -0.15 -1.37 -37.05
CA PRO A 631 -0.53 -0.38 -36.03
C PRO A 631 -0.97 0.98 -36.57
N ILE A 632 -0.43 1.39 -37.73
CA ILE A 632 -0.66 2.71 -38.33
C ILE A 632 -2.02 2.77 -39.04
N CYS A 633 -2.36 1.76 -39.85
CA CYS A 633 -3.57 1.78 -40.71
C CYS A 633 -4.58 0.66 -40.44
N ARG A 634 -4.31 -0.23 -39.47
CA ARG A 634 -5.13 -1.38 -39.05
C ARG A 634 -5.44 -2.41 -40.15
N SER A 635 -4.76 -2.34 -41.28
CA SER A 635 -4.82 -3.37 -42.34
C SER A 635 -4.12 -4.65 -41.91
N GLU A 636 -4.67 -5.79 -42.32
CA GLU A 636 -4.08 -7.13 -42.11
C GLU A 636 -2.70 -7.27 -42.75
N ILE A 637 -1.76 -7.91 -42.04
CA ILE A 637 -0.36 -8.05 -42.46
C ILE A 637 -0.17 -9.38 -43.20
N GLN A 638 -0.07 -9.29 -44.53
CA GLN A 638 0.09 -10.45 -45.41
C GLN A 638 1.56 -10.86 -45.58
N GLU A 639 2.48 -9.90 -45.67
CA GLU A 639 3.92 -10.15 -45.69
C GLU A 639 4.67 -9.14 -44.84
N ARG A 640 5.83 -9.56 -44.33
CA ARG A 640 6.79 -8.73 -43.59
C ARG A 640 8.10 -8.77 -44.37
N PHE A 641 8.50 -7.65 -44.97
CA PHE A 641 9.66 -7.56 -45.85
C PHE A 641 10.79 -6.81 -45.16
N ILE A 642 11.96 -7.44 -45.03
CA ILE A 642 13.14 -6.80 -44.43
C ILE A 642 13.72 -5.79 -45.42
N ILE A 643 13.88 -4.55 -44.97
CA ILE A 643 14.56 -3.47 -45.68
C ILE A 643 16.04 -3.56 -45.30
N THR A 644 16.87 -3.95 -46.26
CA THR A 644 18.32 -3.71 -46.22
C THR A 644 18.61 -2.39 -46.93
N GLU A 645 19.50 -1.58 -46.38
CA GLU A 645 20.11 -0.43 -47.09
C GLU A 645 20.97 -0.90 -48.28
#